data_AF-A0A1G5V0A7-F1
#
_entry.id   AF-A0A1G5V0A7-F1
#
_cell.length_a   1.000
_cell.length_b   1.000
_cell.length_c   1.000
_cell.angle_alpha   90.00
_cell.angle_beta   90.00
_cell.angle_gamma   90.00
#
_symmetry.space_group_name_H-M   'P 1'
#
loop_
_entity.id
_entity.type
_entity.pdbx_description
1 polymer ?
#
loop_
_entity_poly.entity_id
_entity_poly.type
_entity_poly.pdbx_seq_one_letter_code
_entity_poly.pdbx_strand_id
1 'polypeptide(L)'
;MRVELFPFQEQALDELNRKIDKAHMMWSDSDPQAISFSAPTGAGKTVIMTALFEEILYGNADRTAEPDSIFIWLSDSPELNVQTRLKIESQSDKLKVRDLVTIDANFSAESLEAGHIYFLNTQKLGSDKLLTAVSDKRSYSIWETITNTAKRFPDKLYMIIDEAHRGTQTSERENKKAQTIMQKFIKGSPEDGLCVMPLVIGVTATPQRFNTLIEGMDSTTIQKVVVSAEDVRESGLLKDKIIIHYPEMELLANMSVLKSAIENWKQKCEHWENYCAQEGENAVNPILVIQVEDGNDREVTQTDMDACVGYVCDALGRQMLPGEIVHTFNDRGTLNYHGVEIRQIDASRIEDDHDIKVVFFKMNLSTGWDCPRAETMMSFRSAQDYTYIAQLLGRMIRTPLARRIMNDAELNNVSLFLPYFNENTVKEVIKALRENDSAGSTEVGTQREFVTLQRNTEYEDVFSAMKDLITYNIDSVRKQPPLKLAVQLSRALTMDGVDLNALDNTQNAIVSKMSEEIQDLKASGDFDKKAEAITGFSMGTFTFDYGDNAYTYDDATEQVQVTDFDIQRHFDQAGKMLGEGLNTVYWVKNAQKEKNDVQIEVIVLAQSTDFRERISAYADKLFVDMYEAKKRKISALPENRKQVYSRLTSSSANPIAIPWQLPQSIDFSKTDDAVRYDRHMYIGHDGVFETSLNNWEDGVIREELENGIICWLRNVDRKKWALEIPYKADGVYRPMYPDIIAVRADENGYVFDILEPHDDSRKDNCPKAVGLAEFAEKHWDKFGRIQLIRKKTGVDGKNHFYRLDLSKLEIRNKVRAITSNGELDRIFDEDSVRED
;
A
#
# COMPACT_ATOMS: atom_id res chain seq x y z
N MET A 1 -10.29 15.15 2.36
CA MET A 1 -10.14 14.17 1.26
C MET A 1 -11.40 13.32 1.09
N ARG A 2 -11.84 13.06 -0.15
CA ARG A 2 -12.96 12.15 -0.47
C ARG A 2 -12.59 10.65 -0.39
N VAL A 3 -11.30 10.34 -0.37
CA VAL A 3 -10.77 8.99 -0.20
C VAL A 3 -9.93 8.90 1.07
N GLU A 4 -9.97 7.75 1.74
CA GLU A 4 -9.09 7.45 2.87
C GLU A 4 -7.68 7.14 2.36
N LEU A 5 -6.66 7.70 3.01
CA LEU A 5 -5.27 7.43 2.67
C LEU A 5 -4.84 6.05 3.20
N PHE A 6 -4.00 5.36 2.44
CA PHE A 6 -3.35 4.15 2.95
C PHE A 6 -2.31 4.52 4.02
N PRO A 7 -1.99 3.62 4.97
CA PRO A 7 -1.03 3.93 6.04
C PRO A 7 0.34 4.43 5.54
N PHE A 8 0.84 3.88 4.43
CA PHE A 8 2.10 4.34 3.84
C PHE A 8 1.98 5.75 3.22
N GLN A 9 0.77 6.13 2.76
CA GLN A 9 0.48 7.46 2.22
C GLN A 9 0.38 8.48 3.34
N GLU A 10 -0.27 8.14 4.46
CA GLU A 10 -0.29 8.96 5.68
C GLU A 10 1.13 9.19 6.19
N GLN A 11 1.94 8.14 6.30
CA GLN A 11 3.34 8.24 6.72
C GLN A 11 4.17 9.14 5.78
N ALA A 12 3.96 9.02 4.46
CA ALA A 12 4.64 9.87 3.49
C ALA A 12 4.18 11.33 3.58
N LEU A 13 2.90 11.57 3.83
CA LEU A 13 2.32 12.89 4.04
C LEU A 13 2.90 13.56 5.29
N ASP A 14 2.94 12.84 6.42
CA ASP A 14 3.55 13.30 7.68
C ASP A 14 5.04 13.64 7.47
N GLU A 15 5.77 12.79 6.74
CA GLU A 15 7.17 13.05 6.47
C GLU A 15 7.36 14.26 5.53
N LEU A 16 6.52 14.44 4.51
CA LEU A 16 6.52 15.61 3.63
C LEU A 16 6.33 16.90 4.42
N ASN A 17 5.31 16.98 5.28
CA ASN A 17 5.08 18.13 6.14
C ASN A 17 6.31 18.46 6.99
N ARG A 18 6.89 17.45 7.65
CA ARG A 18 8.10 17.65 8.47
C ARG A 18 9.30 18.14 7.66
N LYS A 19 9.48 17.64 6.42
CA LYS A 19 10.57 18.12 5.54
C LYS A 19 10.32 19.54 5.06
N ILE A 20 9.06 19.91 4.78
CA ILE A 20 8.67 21.27 4.39
C ILE A 20 8.95 22.25 5.53
N ASP A 21 8.53 21.93 6.75
CA ASP A 21 8.79 22.79 7.91
C ASP A 21 10.31 22.98 8.12
N LYS A 22 11.07 21.88 8.02
CA LYS A 22 12.53 21.93 8.10
C LYS A 22 13.14 22.77 6.96
N ALA A 23 12.63 22.63 5.73
CA ALA A 23 13.08 23.39 4.58
C ALA A 23 12.84 24.89 4.80
N HIS A 24 11.64 25.29 5.20
CA HIS A 24 11.32 26.69 5.51
C HIS A 24 12.21 27.27 6.62
N MET A 25 12.51 26.48 7.67
CA MET A 25 13.43 26.91 8.74
C MET A 25 14.89 27.08 8.29
N MET A 26 15.34 26.30 7.29
CA MET A 26 16.72 26.31 6.80
C MET A 26 16.91 27.24 5.59
N TRP A 27 15.82 27.67 4.98
CA TRP A 27 15.86 28.42 3.74
C TRP A 27 16.57 29.77 3.90
N SER A 28 17.42 30.09 2.93
CA SER A 28 17.98 31.42 2.71
C SER A 28 18.24 31.61 1.22
N ASP A 29 18.41 32.85 0.77
CA ASP A 29 18.79 33.17 -0.62
C ASP A 29 20.08 32.44 -1.09
N SER A 30 20.92 32.00 -0.15
CA SER A 30 22.15 31.24 -0.40
C SER A 30 22.04 29.73 -0.22
N ASP A 31 20.94 29.21 0.36
CA ASP A 31 20.72 27.78 0.63
C ASP A 31 19.29 27.37 0.22
N PRO A 32 19.01 27.30 -1.10
CA PRO A 32 17.74 26.82 -1.61
C PRO A 32 17.45 25.38 -1.16
N GLN A 33 16.17 25.08 -0.93
CA GLN A 33 15.75 23.79 -0.40
C GLN A 33 15.01 22.98 -1.45
N ALA A 34 15.37 21.70 -1.54
CA ALA A 34 14.70 20.76 -2.43
C ALA A 34 14.22 19.52 -1.66
N ILE A 35 13.02 19.05 -1.97
CA ILE A 35 12.47 17.81 -1.47
C ILE A 35 12.33 16.84 -2.64
N SER A 36 13.03 15.70 -2.55
CA SER A 36 12.91 14.58 -3.47
C SER A 36 11.87 13.62 -2.91
N PHE A 37 10.63 13.71 -3.42
CA PHE A 37 9.54 12.80 -3.10
C PHE A 37 9.51 11.65 -4.12
N SER A 38 9.92 10.48 -3.64
CA SER A 38 10.02 9.26 -4.43
C SER A 38 8.93 8.29 -4.05
N ALA A 39 8.12 7.87 -5.02
CA ALA A 39 7.16 6.79 -4.81
C ALA A 39 6.92 6.00 -6.11
N PRO A 40 6.76 4.66 -6.03
CA PRO A 40 6.49 3.81 -7.18
C PRO A 40 5.31 4.27 -8.03
N THR A 41 5.25 3.82 -9.27
CA THR A 41 4.08 4.05 -10.12
C THR A 41 2.86 3.35 -9.51
N GLY A 42 1.71 4.04 -9.45
CA GLY A 42 0.49 3.49 -8.82
C GLY A 42 0.38 3.70 -7.30
N ALA A 43 1.43 4.16 -6.62
CA ALA A 43 1.41 4.46 -5.18
C ALA A 43 0.47 5.61 -4.75
N GLY A 44 -0.14 6.32 -5.72
CA GLY A 44 -0.99 7.47 -5.43
C GLY A 44 -0.25 8.79 -5.18
N LYS A 45 0.89 9.04 -5.85
CA LYS A 45 1.66 10.30 -5.76
C LYS A 45 0.79 11.55 -5.77
N THR A 46 -0.12 11.68 -6.75
CA THR A 46 -1.06 12.80 -6.84
C THR A 46 -2.01 12.87 -5.66
N VAL A 47 -2.45 11.73 -5.11
CA VAL A 47 -3.36 11.67 -3.95
C VAL A 47 -2.64 12.20 -2.69
N ILE A 48 -1.40 11.77 -2.47
CA ILE A 48 -0.54 12.26 -1.37
C ILE A 48 -0.33 13.77 -1.51
N MET A 49 0.03 14.25 -2.71
CA MET A 49 0.21 15.69 -2.94
C MET A 49 -1.09 16.49 -2.77
N THR A 50 -2.24 15.91 -3.14
CA THR A 50 -3.55 16.56 -2.92
C THR A 50 -3.84 16.72 -1.43
N ALA A 51 -3.61 15.67 -0.64
CA ALA A 51 -3.76 15.73 0.81
C ALA A 51 -2.79 16.76 1.42
N LEU A 52 -1.55 16.82 0.94
CA LEU A 52 -0.58 17.83 1.36
C LEU A 52 -1.09 19.26 1.08
N PHE A 53 -1.67 19.51 -0.10
CA PHE A 53 -2.25 20.82 -0.41
C PHE A 53 -3.41 21.16 0.54
N GLU A 54 -4.28 20.20 0.85
CA GLU A 54 -5.37 20.42 1.81
C GLU A 54 -4.84 20.75 3.21
N GLU A 55 -3.81 20.05 3.69
CA GLU A 55 -3.23 20.27 5.02
C GLU A 55 -2.51 21.61 5.11
N ILE A 56 -1.80 22.03 4.07
CA ILE A 56 -1.17 23.36 4.04
C ILE A 56 -2.24 24.46 4.00
N LEU A 57 -3.22 24.38 3.09
CA LEU A 57 -4.20 25.46 2.89
C LEU A 57 -5.22 25.60 4.02
N TYR A 58 -5.70 24.47 4.55
CA TYR A 58 -6.80 24.45 5.53
C TYR A 58 -6.35 24.06 6.93
N GLY A 59 -5.07 23.73 7.10
CA GLY A 59 -4.54 23.23 8.35
C GLY A 59 -5.03 21.81 8.65
N ASN A 60 -4.42 21.24 9.67
CA ASN A 60 -4.90 20.04 10.34
C ASN A 60 -4.68 20.24 11.85
N ALA A 61 -4.72 19.17 12.64
CA ALA A 61 -4.38 19.33 14.06
C ALA A 61 -2.95 19.89 14.21
N ASP A 62 -2.01 19.42 13.38
CA ASP A 62 -0.56 19.63 13.42
C ASP A 62 -0.04 20.92 12.82
N ARG A 63 -0.78 21.49 11.88
CA ARG A 63 -0.38 22.62 11.09
C ARG A 63 -1.44 23.69 11.13
N THR A 64 -1.01 24.93 11.38
CA THR A 64 -1.86 26.11 11.16
C THR A 64 -2.19 26.22 9.69
N ALA A 65 -3.44 26.57 9.38
CA ALA A 65 -3.86 26.81 8.01
C ALA A 65 -3.08 27.98 7.38
N GLU A 66 -2.59 27.79 6.16
CA GLU A 66 -1.90 28.79 5.34
C GLU A 66 -2.69 29.03 4.04
N PRO A 67 -3.89 29.62 4.12
CA PRO A 67 -4.82 29.76 2.99
C PRO A 67 -4.28 30.65 1.87
N ASP A 68 -3.20 31.39 2.13
CA ASP A 68 -2.50 32.26 1.19
C ASP A 68 -1.38 31.56 0.41
N SER A 69 -1.15 30.26 0.64
CA SER A 69 -0.16 29.46 -0.08
C SER A 69 -0.43 29.37 -1.59
N ILE A 70 0.63 29.40 -2.39
CA ILE A 70 0.61 29.36 -3.86
C ILE A 70 1.35 28.12 -4.33
N PHE A 71 0.70 27.29 -5.13
CA PHE A 71 1.29 26.06 -5.67
C PHE A 71 1.44 26.18 -7.19
N ILE A 72 2.59 25.77 -7.73
CA ILE A 72 2.80 25.62 -9.16
C ILE A 72 3.10 24.16 -9.45
N TRP A 73 2.20 23.47 -10.16
CA TRP A 73 2.39 22.12 -10.68
C TRP A 73 2.94 22.17 -12.10
N LEU A 74 4.20 21.79 -12.27
CA LEU A 74 4.87 21.67 -13.56
C LEU A 74 4.89 20.21 -14.04
N SER A 75 4.41 19.98 -15.26
CA SER A 75 4.55 18.70 -15.96
C SER A 75 5.13 18.86 -17.37
N ASP A 76 5.36 17.75 -18.06
CA ASP A 76 5.94 17.77 -19.41
C ASP A 76 4.94 18.03 -20.54
N SER A 77 3.65 17.75 -20.35
CA SER A 77 2.66 17.87 -21.42
C SER A 77 1.36 18.49 -20.96
N PRO A 78 0.62 19.17 -21.86
CA PRO A 78 -0.72 19.69 -21.56
C PRO A 78 -1.69 18.62 -21.07
N GLU A 79 -1.63 17.41 -21.63
CA GLU A 79 -2.54 16.31 -21.31
C GLU A 79 -2.33 15.81 -19.88
N LEU A 80 -1.07 15.69 -19.43
CA LEU A 80 -0.75 15.33 -18.04
C LEU A 80 -1.25 16.38 -17.05
N ASN A 81 -1.14 17.68 -17.38
CA ASN A 81 -1.69 18.75 -16.54
C ASN A 81 -3.21 18.61 -16.36
N VAL A 82 -3.94 18.36 -17.45
CA VAL A 82 -5.40 18.18 -17.40
C VAL A 82 -5.75 16.96 -16.55
N GLN A 83 -5.05 15.84 -16.76
CA GLN A 83 -5.26 14.61 -15.99
C GLN A 83 -5.02 14.83 -14.49
N THR A 84 -3.91 15.48 -14.12
CA THR A 84 -3.59 15.75 -12.73
C THR A 84 -4.59 16.72 -12.08
N ARG A 85 -5.01 17.77 -12.81
CA ARG A 85 -6.04 18.71 -12.33
C ARG A 85 -7.36 18.01 -12.04
N LEU A 86 -7.85 17.20 -12.98
CA LEU A 86 -9.08 16.42 -12.81
C LEU A 86 -8.96 15.43 -11.66
N LYS A 87 -7.78 14.82 -11.47
CA LYS A 87 -7.53 13.93 -10.34
C LYS A 87 -7.61 14.67 -9.01
N ILE A 88 -6.93 15.81 -8.86
CA ILE A 88 -7.03 16.66 -7.65
C ILE A 88 -8.49 17.04 -7.36
N GLU A 89 -9.22 17.49 -8.38
CA GLU A 89 -10.65 17.85 -8.29
C GLU A 89 -11.55 16.66 -7.87
N SER A 90 -11.24 15.45 -8.34
CA SER A 90 -11.99 14.24 -8.00
C SER A 90 -11.73 13.74 -6.58
N GLN A 91 -10.51 13.91 -6.06
CA GLN A 91 -10.07 13.34 -4.78
C GLN A 91 -10.23 14.30 -3.59
N SER A 92 -10.16 15.61 -3.83
CA SER A 92 -10.31 16.62 -2.79
C SER A 92 -11.78 16.91 -2.48
N ASP A 93 -12.08 17.12 -1.19
CA ASP A 93 -13.38 17.65 -0.71
C ASP A 93 -13.31 19.12 -0.30
N LYS A 94 -12.11 19.68 -0.14
CA LYS A 94 -11.89 21.08 0.27
C LYS A 94 -11.52 22.02 -0.89
N LEU A 95 -10.71 21.55 -1.84
CA LEU A 95 -10.22 22.35 -2.98
C LEU A 95 -11.35 22.60 -4.00
N LYS A 96 -11.56 23.86 -4.37
CA LYS A 96 -12.61 24.23 -5.32
C LYS A 96 -12.03 24.30 -6.73
N VAL A 97 -12.84 23.96 -7.73
CA VAL A 97 -12.47 24.00 -9.16
C VAL A 97 -11.90 25.36 -9.58
N ARG A 98 -12.46 26.46 -9.05
CA ARG A 98 -12.01 27.82 -9.36
C ARG A 98 -10.59 28.12 -8.86
N ASP A 99 -10.13 27.41 -7.84
CA ASP A 99 -8.82 27.58 -7.22
C ASP A 99 -7.75 26.77 -8.01
N LEU A 100 -8.16 25.94 -8.99
CA LEU A 100 -7.31 25.12 -9.86
C LEU A 100 -7.13 25.77 -11.24
N VAL A 101 -6.05 26.53 -11.44
CA VAL A 101 -5.86 27.42 -12.60
C VAL A 101 -4.89 26.81 -13.61
N THR A 102 -5.33 26.64 -14.86
CA THR A 102 -4.41 26.23 -15.94
C THR A 102 -3.76 27.46 -16.57
N ILE A 103 -2.43 27.53 -16.60
CA ILE A 103 -1.69 28.60 -17.27
C ILE A 103 -1.68 28.31 -18.77
N ASP A 104 -2.42 29.09 -19.55
CA ASP A 104 -2.47 29.01 -21.00
C ASP A 104 -1.46 29.95 -21.69
N ALA A 105 -1.46 29.96 -23.02
CA ALA A 105 -0.53 30.80 -23.80
C ALA A 105 -0.86 32.30 -23.73
N ASN A 106 -2.01 32.70 -23.19
CA ASN A 106 -2.50 34.08 -23.09
C ASN A 106 -2.40 34.64 -21.67
N PHE A 107 -2.06 33.82 -20.67
CA PHE A 107 -1.86 34.24 -19.29
C PHE A 107 -0.87 35.42 -19.19
N SER A 108 -1.22 36.42 -18.38
CA SER A 108 -0.43 37.63 -18.16
C SER A 108 -0.83 38.24 -16.81
N ALA A 109 0.08 38.22 -15.84
CA ALA A 109 -0.09 38.84 -14.53
C ALA A 109 1.28 39.23 -13.97
N GLU A 110 1.34 40.26 -13.12
CA GLU A 110 2.60 40.65 -12.45
C GLU A 110 3.05 39.62 -11.42
N SER A 111 2.10 39.01 -10.69
CA SER A 111 2.32 37.93 -9.72
C SER A 111 1.12 36.98 -9.72
N LEU A 112 1.32 35.75 -9.26
CA LEU A 112 0.23 34.78 -9.05
C LEU A 112 -0.60 35.14 -7.83
N GLU A 113 -1.90 34.85 -7.88
CA GLU A 113 -2.82 35.04 -6.75
C GLU A 113 -2.66 33.94 -5.69
N ALA A 114 -2.73 34.36 -4.43
CA ALA A 114 -2.70 33.50 -3.23
C ALA A 114 -3.85 32.47 -3.21
N GLY A 115 -3.63 31.32 -2.58
CA GLY A 115 -4.66 30.28 -2.38
C GLY A 115 -5.02 29.46 -3.61
N HIS A 116 -4.18 29.48 -4.66
CA HIS A 116 -4.43 28.80 -5.93
C HIS A 116 -3.37 27.73 -6.23
N ILE A 117 -3.77 26.73 -7.02
CA ILE A 117 -2.90 25.72 -7.61
C ILE A 117 -2.83 25.94 -9.12
N TYR A 118 -1.67 26.33 -9.61
CA TYR A 118 -1.43 26.65 -11.02
C TYR A 118 -0.82 25.47 -11.77
N PHE A 119 -1.37 25.10 -12.94
CA PHE A 119 -0.86 24.03 -13.78
C PHE A 119 -0.11 24.59 -14.99
N LEU A 120 1.21 24.34 -15.04
CA LEU A 120 2.13 24.77 -16.10
C LEU A 120 2.77 23.57 -16.79
N ASN A 121 3.15 23.68 -18.05
CA ASN A 121 3.90 22.61 -18.73
C ASN A 121 5.12 23.12 -19.48
N THR A 122 6.13 22.27 -19.60
CA THR A 122 7.43 22.62 -20.19
C THR A 122 7.33 22.96 -21.68
N GLN A 123 6.39 22.38 -22.43
CA GLN A 123 6.17 22.68 -23.86
C GLN A 123 5.75 24.13 -24.12
N LYS A 124 5.08 24.78 -23.16
CA LYS A 124 4.71 26.21 -23.23
C LYS A 124 5.88 27.15 -22.87
N LEU A 125 6.99 26.62 -22.38
CA LEU A 125 8.16 27.38 -21.90
C LEU A 125 9.34 27.39 -22.89
N GLY A 126 9.13 26.92 -24.12
CA GLY A 126 10.12 27.06 -25.19
C GLY A 126 10.39 28.53 -25.53
N SER A 127 11.63 28.86 -25.89
CA SER A 127 12.04 30.25 -26.21
C SER A 127 11.28 30.87 -27.39
N ASP A 128 10.64 30.05 -28.23
CA ASP A 128 9.78 30.44 -29.34
C ASP A 128 8.31 30.66 -28.94
N LYS A 129 7.94 30.42 -27.67
CA LYS A 129 6.55 30.47 -27.21
C LYS A 129 6.18 31.85 -26.71
N LEU A 130 4.91 32.21 -26.92
CA LEU A 130 4.36 33.51 -26.50
C LEU A 130 4.53 33.73 -25.00
N LEU A 131 4.28 32.69 -24.19
CA LEU A 131 4.25 32.77 -22.72
C LEU A 131 5.57 33.27 -22.10
N THR A 132 6.70 33.06 -22.79
CA THR A 132 8.04 33.46 -22.33
C THR A 132 8.47 34.83 -22.85
N ALA A 133 7.67 35.50 -23.68
CA ALA A 133 8.01 36.78 -24.29
C ALA A 133 7.09 37.92 -23.80
N VAL A 134 7.67 39.10 -23.59
CA VAL A 134 6.94 40.36 -23.35
C VAL A 134 6.49 40.93 -24.70
N SER A 135 5.31 41.55 -24.76
CA SER A 135 4.79 42.19 -25.98
C SER A 135 3.89 43.38 -25.63
N ASP A 136 3.44 44.16 -26.62
CA ASP A 136 2.51 45.29 -26.38
C ASP A 136 1.21 44.89 -25.65
N LYS A 137 0.84 43.60 -25.67
CA LYS A 137 -0.34 43.05 -25.00
C LYS A 137 -0.03 42.25 -23.72
N ARG A 138 1.26 42.01 -23.40
CA ARG A 138 1.71 41.26 -22.22
C ARG A 138 2.86 42.00 -21.57
N SER A 139 2.61 42.55 -20.39
CA SER A 139 3.60 43.33 -19.64
C SER A 139 4.63 42.48 -18.89
N TYR A 140 4.32 41.22 -18.59
CA TYR A 140 5.20 40.32 -17.85
C TYR A 140 5.23 38.93 -18.51
N SER A 141 6.43 38.41 -18.73
CA SER A 141 6.64 37.00 -19.11
C SER A 141 6.32 36.08 -17.92
N ILE A 142 6.04 34.80 -18.19
CA ILE A 142 5.79 33.84 -17.10
C ILE A 142 6.97 33.72 -16.13
N TRP A 143 8.20 33.87 -16.62
CA TRP A 143 9.40 33.85 -15.80
C TRP A 143 9.43 35.00 -14.79
N GLU A 144 9.10 36.21 -15.25
CA GLU A 144 8.98 37.39 -14.40
C GLU A 144 7.82 37.26 -13.41
N THR A 145 6.66 36.76 -13.86
CA THR A 145 5.52 36.50 -12.96
C THR A 145 5.90 35.56 -11.81
N ILE A 146 6.61 34.47 -12.12
CA ILE A 146 7.04 33.48 -11.11
C ILE A 146 8.09 34.10 -10.18
N THR A 147 9.07 34.82 -10.70
CA THR A 147 10.08 35.53 -9.89
C THR A 147 9.46 36.57 -8.96
N ASN A 148 8.53 37.38 -9.47
CA ASN A 148 7.83 38.38 -8.67
C ASN A 148 7.03 37.73 -7.55
N THR A 149 6.38 36.60 -7.84
CA THR A 149 5.66 35.80 -6.85
C THR A 149 6.60 35.25 -5.78
N ALA A 150 7.72 34.64 -6.19
CA ALA A 150 8.71 34.06 -5.29
C ALA A 150 9.35 35.12 -4.36
N LYS A 151 9.65 36.31 -4.88
CA LYS A 151 10.19 37.42 -4.09
C LYS A 151 9.16 38.02 -3.13
N ARG A 152 7.89 38.03 -3.51
CA ARG A 152 6.81 38.60 -2.69
C ARG A 152 6.35 37.65 -1.59
N PHE A 153 6.39 36.34 -1.85
CA PHE A 153 5.86 35.30 -0.98
C PHE A 153 6.83 34.10 -0.88
N PRO A 154 8.06 34.27 -0.39
CA PRO A 154 9.10 33.24 -0.44
C PRO A 154 8.75 31.99 0.39
N ASP A 155 8.07 32.16 1.51
CA ASP A 155 7.63 31.10 2.44
C ASP A 155 6.29 30.46 2.05
N LYS A 156 5.60 31.01 1.04
CA LYS A 156 4.26 30.55 0.61
C LYS A 156 4.24 29.98 -0.80
N LEU A 157 5.34 30.04 -1.55
CA LEU A 157 5.42 29.53 -2.91
C LEU A 157 6.02 28.12 -2.95
N TYR A 158 5.24 27.17 -3.45
CA TYR A 158 5.63 25.77 -3.61
C TYR A 158 5.73 25.42 -5.09
N MET A 159 6.93 25.04 -5.54
CA MET A 159 7.15 24.56 -6.91
C MET A 159 7.16 23.03 -6.95
N ILE A 160 6.15 22.43 -7.56
CA ILE A 160 6.02 20.97 -7.72
C ILE A 160 6.44 20.59 -9.14
N ILE A 161 7.43 19.70 -9.25
CA ILE A 161 7.89 19.16 -10.55
C ILE A 161 7.49 17.70 -10.63
N ASP A 162 6.47 17.40 -11.42
CA ASP A 162 5.96 16.04 -11.63
C ASP A 162 6.70 15.33 -12.77
N GLU A 163 6.84 14.01 -12.66
CA GLU A 163 7.56 13.16 -13.62
C GLU A 163 8.97 13.69 -13.93
N ALA A 164 9.68 14.21 -12.92
CA ALA A 164 11.01 14.84 -13.04
C ALA A 164 12.15 13.93 -13.57
N HIS A 165 11.78 12.73 -14.04
CA HIS A 165 12.63 11.67 -14.57
C HIS A 165 12.26 11.23 -16.00
N ARG A 166 11.06 11.53 -16.51
CA ARG A 166 10.60 11.10 -17.83
C ARG A 166 10.77 12.20 -18.87
N GLY A 167 11.02 11.74 -20.09
CA GLY A 167 10.73 12.47 -21.30
C GLY A 167 9.97 11.48 -22.18
N THR A 168 8.65 11.66 -22.31
CA THR A 168 7.84 10.86 -23.24
C THR A 168 8.34 11.10 -24.66
N GLN A 169 8.50 10.02 -25.45
CA GLN A 169 8.93 9.97 -26.87
C GLN A 169 8.90 11.32 -27.60
N THR A 170 9.90 12.13 -27.29
CA THR A 170 10.28 13.29 -28.06
C THR A 170 11.75 13.08 -28.37
N SER A 171 12.19 13.63 -29.50
CA SER A 171 13.56 13.46 -29.97
C SER A 171 14.57 13.68 -28.83
N GLU A 172 15.75 13.03 -28.83
CA GLU A 172 16.78 13.27 -27.78
C GLU A 172 17.02 14.77 -27.52
N ARG A 173 16.81 15.59 -28.55
CA ARG A 173 16.89 17.05 -28.51
C ARG A 173 15.80 17.71 -27.67
N GLU A 174 14.56 17.24 -27.75
CA GLU A 174 13.43 17.75 -26.97
C GLU A 174 13.46 17.28 -25.51
N ASN A 175 13.87 16.02 -25.27
CA ASN A 175 14.12 15.54 -23.90
C ASN A 175 15.22 16.34 -23.21
N LYS A 176 16.31 16.65 -23.92
CA LYS A 176 17.36 17.56 -23.42
C LYS A 176 16.81 18.96 -23.15
N LYS A 177 15.93 19.49 -23.99
CA LYS A 177 15.29 20.80 -23.79
C LYS A 177 14.37 20.82 -22.55
N ALA A 178 13.50 19.82 -22.37
CA ALA A 178 12.61 19.72 -21.21
C ALA A 178 13.41 19.63 -19.91
N GLN A 179 14.46 18.80 -19.88
CA GLN A 179 15.41 18.74 -18.77
C GLN A 179 16.12 20.08 -18.52
N THR A 180 16.50 20.80 -19.59
CA THR A 180 17.11 22.13 -19.47
C THR A 180 16.12 23.13 -18.87
N ILE A 181 14.84 23.07 -19.21
CA ILE A 181 13.78 23.93 -18.66
C ILE A 181 13.52 23.61 -17.18
N MET A 182 13.41 22.34 -16.80
CA MET A 182 13.26 21.94 -15.39
C MET A 182 14.44 22.43 -14.55
N GLN A 183 15.67 22.33 -15.07
CA GLN A 183 16.86 22.86 -14.39
C GLN A 183 16.78 24.37 -14.14
N LYS A 184 16.12 25.16 -15.00
CA LYS A 184 15.95 26.59 -14.76
C LYS A 184 15.15 26.88 -13.48
N PHE A 185 14.13 26.09 -13.18
CA PHE A 185 13.34 26.27 -11.94
C PHE A 185 14.13 25.91 -10.68
N ILE A 186 15.08 24.98 -10.79
CA ILE A 186 15.90 24.56 -9.64
C ILE A 186 17.11 25.50 -9.46
N LYS A 187 17.79 25.86 -10.55
CA LYS A 187 19.03 26.68 -10.54
C LYS A 187 18.78 28.18 -10.62
N GLY A 188 17.55 28.59 -10.91
CA GLY A 188 17.27 29.91 -11.46
C GLY A 188 17.76 30.05 -12.91
N SER A 189 17.33 31.12 -13.58
CA SER A 189 17.85 31.53 -14.89
C SER A 189 17.83 33.05 -14.98
N PRO A 190 18.95 33.72 -14.63
CA PRO A 190 19.06 35.18 -14.72
C PRO A 190 18.79 35.71 -16.13
N GLU A 191 19.15 34.96 -17.17
CA GLU A 191 18.94 35.32 -18.58
C GLU A 191 17.45 35.40 -18.95
N ASP A 192 16.61 34.57 -18.32
CA ASP A 192 15.16 34.57 -18.51
C ASP A 192 14.42 35.40 -17.44
N GLY A 193 15.15 36.01 -16.49
CA GLY A 193 14.56 36.72 -15.35
C GLY A 193 13.99 35.82 -14.26
N LEU A 194 14.35 34.54 -14.23
CA LEU A 194 13.89 33.55 -13.25
C LEU A 194 14.83 33.48 -12.03
N CYS A 195 14.32 33.70 -10.82
CA CYS A 195 15.09 33.47 -9.59
C CYS A 195 15.16 31.99 -9.23
N VAL A 196 16.03 31.65 -8.27
CA VAL A 196 15.99 30.33 -7.63
C VAL A 196 14.67 30.22 -6.87
N MET A 197 13.96 29.10 -7.05
CA MET A 197 12.70 28.88 -6.33
C MET A 197 12.98 28.62 -4.84
N PRO A 198 12.19 29.18 -3.91
CA PRO A 198 12.42 29.00 -2.48
C PRO A 198 12.36 27.53 -2.04
N LEU A 199 11.33 26.82 -2.51
CA LEU A 199 11.11 25.42 -2.24
C LEU A 199 10.67 24.68 -3.51
N VAL A 200 11.44 23.66 -3.88
CA VAL A 200 11.11 22.74 -4.98
C VAL A 200 10.81 21.35 -4.43
N ILE A 201 9.67 20.78 -4.82
CA ILE A 201 9.30 19.39 -4.53
C ILE A 201 9.31 18.61 -5.85
N GLY A 202 10.30 17.74 -6.03
CA GLY A 202 10.35 16.82 -7.15
C GLY A 202 9.55 15.57 -6.83
N VAL A 203 8.54 15.28 -7.65
CA VAL A 203 7.66 14.11 -7.52
C VAL A 203 8.04 13.11 -8.61
N THR A 204 8.57 11.95 -8.21
CA THR A 204 9.16 11.00 -9.17
C THR A 204 8.98 9.54 -8.76
N ALA A 205 8.98 8.63 -9.74
CA ALA A 205 9.12 7.21 -9.48
C ALA A 205 10.60 6.82 -9.32
N THR A 206 11.49 7.38 -10.14
CA THR A 206 12.92 7.10 -10.10
C THR A 206 13.67 8.28 -9.45
N PRO A 207 14.15 8.18 -8.21
CA PRO A 207 14.78 9.30 -7.51
C PRO A 207 16.19 9.61 -8.04
N GLN A 208 16.87 8.65 -8.67
CA GLN A 208 18.27 8.80 -9.08
C GLN A 208 18.43 9.92 -10.10
N ARG A 209 17.56 10.00 -11.12
CA ARG A 209 17.64 11.07 -12.14
C ARG A 209 17.41 12.45 -11.54
N PHE A 210 16.42 12.59 -10.65
CA PHE A 210 16.15 13.85 -9.97
C PHE A 210 17.29 14.23 -9.02
N ASN A 211 17.81 13.26 -8.26
CA ASN A 211 18.97 13.48 -7.39
C ASN A 211 20.19 13.89 -8.22
N THR A 212 20.50 13.23 -9.34
CA THR A 212 21.60 13.62 -10.23
C THR A 212 21.41 15.00 -10.86
N LEU A 213 20.17 15.42 -11.14
CA LEU A 213 19.87 16.79 -11.59
C LEU A 213 20.26 17.85 -10.54
N ILE A 214 20.35 17.46 -9.26
CA ILE A 214 20.62 18.35 -8.11
C ILE A 214 21.99 18.09 -7.45
N GLU A 215 22.57 16.89 -7.58
CA GLU A 215 23.86 16.47 -6.98
C GLU A 215 25.06 17.31 -7.46
N GLY A 216 24.91 18.12 -8.51
CA GLY A 216 25.90 19.10 -8.95
C GLY A 216 25.71 20.51 -8.38
N MET A 217 24.87 20.70 -7.35
CA MET A 217 24.62 21.99 -6.70
C MET A 217 25.27 22.01 -5.32
N ASP A 218 26.39 22.73 -5.18
CA ASP A 218 27.15 22.83 -3.93
C ASP A 218 26.37 23.52 -2.78
N SER A 219 25.25 24.19 -3.07
CA SER A 219 24.49 25.02 -2.15
C SER A 219 23.02 24.61 -1.98
N THR A 220 22.57 23.46 -2.49
CA THR A 220 21.17 23.03 -2.37
C THR A 220 21.05 21.84 -1.44
N THR A 221 20.33 22.02 -0.33
CA THR A 221 20.08 20.92 0.61
C THR A 221 18.92 20.05 0.12
N ILE A 222 19.18 18.77 -0.16
CA ILE A 222 18.17 17.80 -0.60
C ILE A 222 17.64 16.99 0.59
N GLN A 223 16.35 17.10 0.83
CA GLN A 223 15.62 16.24 1.74
C GLN A 223 14.92 15.13 0.96
N LYS A 224 14.97 13.89 1.43
CA LYS A 224 14.35 12.73 0.77
C LYS A 224 13.13 12.26 1.54
N VAL A 225 12.05 11.99 0.82
CA VAL A 225 10.87 11.27 1.29
C VAL A 225 10.64 10.11 0.35
N VAL A 226 10.68 8.89 0.86
CA VAL A 226 10.67 7.68 0.02
C VAL A 226 9.54 6.75 0.48
N VAL A 227 8.64 6.44 -0.45
CA VAL A 227 7.66 5.36 -0.28
C VAL A 227 8.26 4.06 -0.79
N SER A 228 8.24 3.02 0.05
CA SER A 228 8.74 1.70 -0.33
C SER A 228 7.83 1.03 -1.35
N ALA A 229 8.44 0.35 -2.33
CA ALA A 229 7.73 -0.54 -3.26
C ALA A 229 6.94 -1.63 -2.53
N GLU A 230 7.51 -2.19 -1.48
CA GLU A 230 6.88 -3.24 -0.69
C GLU A 230 5.61 -2.74 0.01
N ASP A 231 5.64 -1.52 0.58
CA ASP A 231 4.48 -0.93 1.24
C ASP A 231 3.29 -0.73 0.29
N VAL A 232 3.59 -0.35 -0.96
CA VAL A 232 2.57 -0.19 -2.01
C VAL A 232 2.00 -1.55 -2.43
N ARG A 233 2.84 -2.58 -2.55
CA ARG A 233 2.41 -3.95 -2.85
C ARG A 233 1.53 -4.52 -1.74
N GLU A 234 1.95 -4.38 -0.49
CA GLU A 234 1.22 -4.83 0.68
C GLU A 234 -0.13 -4.10 0.84
N SER A 235 -0.23 -2.86 0.38
CA SER A 235 -1.49 -2.12 0.37
C SER A 235 -2.54 -2.70 -0.58
N GLY A 236 -2.12 -3.50 -1.56
CA GLY A 236 -3.01 -4.09 -2.56
C GLY A 236 -3.41 -3.15 -3.70
N LEU A 237 -2.83 -1.95 -3.79
CA LEU A 237 -3.02 -1.03 -4.92
C LEU A 237 -2.47 -1.57 -6.24
N LEU A 238 -1.49 -2.48 -6.14
CA LEU A 238 -0.83 -3.13 -7.27
C LEU A 238 -1.02 -4.63 -7.16
N LYS A 239 -1.06 -5.27 -8.33
CA LYS A 239 -1.06 -6.71 -8.51
C LYS A 239 0.21 -7.32 -7.92
N ASP A 240 0.08 -8.54 -7.42
CA ASP A 240 1.17 -9.28 -6.80
C ASP A 240 2.16 -9.79 -7.83
N LYS A 241 1.67 -10.29 -8.98
CA LYS A 241 2.53 -10.90 -10.00
C LYS A 241 2.24 -10.45 -11.43
N ILE A 242 3.30 -10.45 -12.24
CA ILE A 242 3.26 -10.49 -13.70
C ILE A 242 3.76 -11.88 -14.12
N ILE A 243 2.89 -12.65 -14.77
CA ILE A 243 3.21 -13.98 -15.28
C ILE A 243 3.44 -13.90 -16.78
N ILE A 244 4.67 -14.16 -17.20
CA ILE A 244 5.07 -14.13 -18.61
C ILE A 244 4.91 -15.53 -19.20
N HIS A 245 4.14 -15.63 -20.28
CA HIS A 245 3.90 -16.83 -21.08
C HIS A 245 4.63 -16.73 -22.43
N TYR A 246 5.45 -17.72 -22.74
CA TYR A 246 6.18 -17.81 -24.00
C TYR A 246 6.30 -19.27 -24.48
N PRO A 247 6.43 -19.52 -25.79
CA PRO A 247 6.52 -20.87 -26.34
C PRO A 247 7.93 -21.46 -26.19
N GLU A 248 8.04 -22.78 -26.12
CA GLU A 248 9.34 -23.48 -26.07
C GLU A 248 10.05 -23.50 -27.43
N MET A 249 9.27 -23.46 -28.53
CA MET A 249 9.78 -23.44 -29.90
C MET A 249 9.12 -22.30 -30.69
N GLU A 250 9.93 -21.37 -31.18
CA GLU A 250 9.47 -20.12 -31.84
C GLU A 250 8.73 -20.33 -33.16
N LEU A 251 9.05 -21.39 -33.92
CA LEU A 251 8.75 -21.45 -35.36
C LEU A 251 7.27 -21.60 -35.75
N LEU A 252 6.33 -21.90 -34.85
CA LEU A 252 4.92 -22.19 -35.21
C LEU A 252 3.86 -21.79 -34.16
N ALA A 253 4.20 -21.01 -33.12
CA ALA A 253 3.38 -20.92 -31.92
C ALA A 253 2.45 -19.69 -31.81
N ASN A 254 2.47 -18.74 -32.75
CA ASN A 254 1.81 -17.44 -32.57
C ASN A 254 0.31 -17.54 -32.24
N MET A 255 -0.42 -18.34 -33.03
CA MET A 255 -1.86 -18.50 -32.86
C MET A 255 -2.23 -19.45 -31.72
N SER A 256 -1.37 -20.41 -31.37
CA SER A 256 -1.58 -21.22 -30.16
C SER A 256 -1.39 -20.38 -28.89
N VAL A 257 -0.39 -19.49 -28.87
CA VAL A 257 -0.17 -18.56 -27.76
C VAL A 257 -1.34 -17.58 -27.64
N LEU A 258 -1.86 -17.07 -28.76
CA LEU A 258 -3.08 -16.27 -28.76
C LEU A 258 -4.27 -17.02 -28.14
N LYS A 259 -4.49 -18.29 -28.54
CA LYS A 259 -5.57 -19.11 -27.95
C LYS A 259 -5.42 -19.26 -26.44
N SER A 260 -4.20 -19.49 -25.95
CA SER A 260 -3.91 -19.53 -24.52
C SER A 260 -4.16 -18.19 -23.83
N ALA A 261 -3.86 -17.06 -24.48
CA ALA A 261 -4.17 -15.72 -23.97
C ALA A 261 -5.69 -15.49 -23.86
N ILE A 262 -6.46 -15.91 -24.86
CA ILE A 262 -7.93 -15.79 -24.85
C ILE A 262 -8.55 -16.68 -23.76
N GLU A 263 -8.05 -17.90 -23.59
CA GLU A 263 -8.52 -18.81 -22.53
C GLU A 263 -8.21 -18.25 -21.13
N ASN A 264 -6.99 -17.75 -20.92
CA ASN A 264 -6.62 -17.08 -19.67
C ASN A 264 -7.53 -15.86 -19.39
N TRP A 265 -7.76 -15.00 -20.39
CA TRP A 265 -8.67 -13.86 -20.25
C TRP A 265 -10.09 -14.29 -19.87
N LYS A 266 -10.62 -15.34 -20.51
CA LYS A 266 -11.93 -15.89 -20.18
C LYS A 266 -11.99 -16.41 -18.73
N GLN A 267 -10.97 -17.12 -18.28
CA GLN A 267 -10.86 -17.54 -16.87
C GLN A 267 -10.88 -16.33 -15.94
N LYS A 268 -10.12 -15.26 -16.24
CA LYS A 268 -10.19 -14.01 -15.46
C LYS A 268 -11.59 -13.42 -15.42
N CYS A 269 -12.34 -13.44 -16.53
CA CYS A 269 -13.74 -13.01 -16.55
C CYS A 269 -14.60 -13.83 -15.58
N GLU A 270 -14.49 -15.16 -15.60
CA GLU A 270 -15.25 -16.04 -14.72
C GLU A 270 -14.88 -15.83 -13.24
N HIS A 271 -13.59 -15.69 -12.93
CA HIS A 271 -13.13 -15.42 -11.57
C HIS A 271 -13.64 -14.06 -11.05
N TRP A 272 -13.56 -13.00 -11.85
CA TRP A 272 -14.09 -11.67 -11.48
C TRP A 272 -15.61 -11.68 -11.31
N GLU A 273 -16.35 -12.35 -12.21
CA GLU A 273 -17.80 -12.48 -12.10
C GLU A 273 -18.19 -13.19 -10.80
N ASN A 274 -17.54 -14.31 -10.48
CA ASN A 274 -17.76 -15.07 -9.26
C ASN A 274 -17.42 -14.25 -8.00
N TYR A 275 -16.26 -13.58 -7.99
CA TYR A 275 -15.83 -12.75 -6.86
C TYR A 275 -16.81 -11.59 -6.62
N CYS A 276 -17.15 -10.83 -7.67
CA CYS A 276 -18.05 -9.69 -7.53
C CYS A 276 -19.45 -10.12 -7.07
N ALA A 277 -19.95 -11.25 -7.57
CA ALA A 277 -21.24 -11.80 -7.13
C ALA A 277 -21.22 -12.26 -5.66
N GLN A 278 -20.15 -12.93 -5.22
CA GLN A 278 -20.00 -13.40 -3.84
C GLN A 278 -19.85 -12.25 -2.84
N GLU A 279 -19.10 -11.21 -3.21
CA GLU A 279 -18.78 -10.08 -2.33
C GLU A 279 -19.75 -8.89 -2.45
N GLY A 280 -20.69 -8.96 -3.40
CA GLY A 280 -21.63 -7.86 -3.66
C GLY A 280 -20.96 -6.61 -4.22
N GLU A 281 -19.88 -6.78 -4.98
CA GLU A 281 -19.10 -5.70 -5.58
C GLU A 281 -19.63 -5.33 -6.97
N ASN A 282 -19.27 -4.13 -7.43
CA ASN A 282 -19.54 -3.75 -8.81
C ASN A 282 -18.84 -4.70 -9.78
N ALA A 283 -19.50 -4.99 -10.90
CA ALA A 283 -18.94 -5.87 -11.92
C ALA A 283 -17.62 -5.30 -12.48
N VAL A 284 -16.56 -6.10 -12.42
CA VAL A 284 -15.32 -5.83 -13.13
C VAL A 284 -15.41 -6.55 -14.47
N ASN A 285 -15.19 -5.83 -15.58
CA ASN A 285 -15.21 -6.38 -16.94
C ASN A 285 -13.77 -6.46 -17.48
N PRO A 286 -13.07 -7.60 -17.34
CA PRO A 286 -11.70 -7.74 -17.82
C PRO A 286 -11.54 -7.46 -19.31
N ILE A 287 -10.47 -6.76 -19.67
CA ILE A 287 -10.07 -6.51 -21.06
C ILE A 287 -8.91 -7.42 -21.45
N LEU A 288 -9.01 -8.00 -22.65
CA LEU A 288 -7.89 -8.56 -23.40
C LEU A 288 -7.26 -7.48 -24.28
N VAL A 289 -6.00 -7.15 -24.01
CA VAL A 289 -5.26 -6.16 -24.81
C VAL A 289 -4.32 -6.88 -25.78
N ILE A 290 -4.47 -6.61 -27.08
CA ILE A 290 -3.71 -7.27 -28.14
C ILE A 290 -2.84 -6.23 -28.86
N GLN A 291 -1.53 -6.33 -28.67
CA GLN A 291 -0.56 -5.54 -29.42
C GLN A 291 -0.29 -6.20 -30.77
N VAL A 292 -0.57 -5.48 -31.85
CA VAL A 292 -0.35 -5.92 -33.21
C VAL A 292 0.92 -5.30 -33.81
N GLU A 293 1.45 -5.96 -34.83
CA GLU A 293 2.59 -5.49 -35.58
C GLU A 293 2.23 -4.25 -36.43
N ASP A 294 3.24 -3.45 -36.75
CA ASP A 294 3.03 -2.31 -37.64
C ASP A 294 2.68 -2.79 -39.06
N GLY A 295 1.74 -2.11 -39.68
CA GLY A 295 1.39 -2.32 -41.08
C GLY A 295 2.35 -1.62 -42.03
N ASN A 296 1.89 -1.44 -43.25
CA ASN A 296 2.56 -0.66 -44.30
C ASN A 296 1.52 0.22 -45.01
N ASP A 297 1.89 0.87 -46.11
CA ASP A 297 0.96 1.75 -46.84
C ASP A 297 -0.28 1.01 -47.38
N ARG A 298 -0.21 -0.31 -47.56
CA ARG A 298 -1.28 -1.16 -48.11
C ARG A 298 -2.09 -1.90 -47.05
N GLU A 299 -1.45 -2.30 -45.96
CA GLU A 299 -2.06 -3.12 -44.91
C GLU A 299 -2.02 -2.39 -43.56
N VAL A 300 -3.13 -2.45 -42.81
CA VAL A 300 -3.24 -1.76 -41.51
C VAL A 300 -2.24 -2.32 -40.50
N THR A 301 -2.04 -3.64 -40.49
CA THR A 301 -1.11 -4.38 -39.63
C THR A 301 -0.66 -5.66 -40.35
N GLN A 302 0.54 -6.15 -40.03
CA GLN A 302 1.03 -7.47 -40.48
C GLN A 302 0.43 -8.63 -39.68
N THR A 303 -0.18 -8.35 -38.52
CA THR A 303 -0.87 -9.35 -37.71
C THR A 303 -2.21 -9.70 -38.36
N ASP A 304 -2.53 -11.00 -38.41
CA ASP A 304 -3.81 -11.49 -38.92
C ASP A 304 -4.96 -11.16 -37.94
N MET A 305 -5.52 -9.97 -38.11
CA MET A 305 -6.65 -9.46 -37.32
C MET A 305 -7.91 -10.30 -37.49
N ASP A 306 -8.13 -10.87 -38.68
CA ASP A 306 -9.32 -11.68 -38.96
C ASP A 306 -9.28 -12.96 -38.13
N ALA A 307 -8.13 -13.64 -38.10
CA ALA A 307 -7.89 -14.78 -37.22
C ALA A 307 -8.00 -14.40 -35.73
N CYS A 308 -7.48 -13.24 -35.32
CA CYS A 308 -7.58 -12.78 -33.94
C CYS A 308 -9.03 -12.63 -33.48
N VAL A 309 -9.84 -11.91 -34.27
CA VAL A 309 -11.28 -11.71 -33.97
C VAL A 309 -12.03 -13.05 -34.04
N GLY A 310 -11.71 -13.90 -35.01
CA GLY A 310 -12.30 -15.23 -35.14
C GLY A 310 -12.08 -16.10 -33.90
N TYR A 311 -10.85 -16.19 -33.40
CA TYR A 311 -10.57 -16.97 -32.19
C TYR A 311 -11.24 -16.42 -30.93
N VAL A 312 -11.39 -15.10 -30.81
CA VAL A 312 -12.16 -14.50 -29.71
C VAL A 312 -13.64 -14.90 -29.83
N CYS A 313 -14.22 -14.80 -31.03
CA CYS A 313 -15.62 -15.20 -31.26
C CYS A 313 -15.85 -16.69 -30.97
N ASP A 314 -14.92 -17.55 -31.41
CA ASP A 314 -14.97 -19.00 -31.17
C ASP A 314 -14.93 -19.31 -29.67
N ALA A 315 -14.03 -18.68 -28.92
CA ALA A 315 -13.91 -18.88 -27.48
C ALA A 315 -15.15 -18.43 -26.70
N LEU A 316 -15.82 -17.37 -27.17
CA LEU A 316 -17.08 -16.88 -26.60
C LEU A 316 -18.31 -17.65 -27.08
N GLY A 317 -18.19 -18.48 -28.13
CA GLY A 317 -19.30 -19.17 -28.77
C GLY A 317 -20.32 -18.23 -29.44
N ARG A 318 -19.93 -16.97 -29.72
CA ARG A 318 -20.79 -15.96 -30.35
C ARG A 318 -19.98 -14.90 -31.09
N GLN A 319 -20.64 -14.19 -32.00
CA GLN A 319 -20.09 -12.97 -32.59
C GLN A 319 -19.97 -11.86 -31.54
N MET A 320 -18.98 -11.00 -31.74
CA MET A 320 -18.78 -9.81 -30.92
C MET A 320 -19.81 -8.73 -31.29
N LEU A 321 -20.37 -8.08 -30.27
CA LEU A 321 -21.32 -6.99 -30.44
C LEU A 321 -20.59 -5.68 -30.78
N PRO A 322 -21.26 -4.74 -31.47
CA PRO A 322 -20.68 -3.42 -31.72
C PRO A 322 -20.23 -2.75 -30.41
N GLY A 323 -18.97 -2.33 -30.36
CA GLY A 323 -18.37 -1.70 -29.18
C GLY A 323 -17.56 -2.64 -28.27
N GLU A 324 -17.75 -3.97 -28.35
CA GLU A 324 -16.97 -4.91 -27.53
C GLU A 324 -15.51 -5.05 -27.98
N ILE A 325 -15.23 -4.73 -29.26
CA ILE A 325 -13.86 -4.64 -29.80
C ILE A 325 -13.59 -3.21 -30.28
N VAL A 326 -12.45 -2.67 -29.88
CA VAL A 326 -11.99 -1.33 -30.29
C VAL A 326 -10.52 -1.36 -30.71
N HIS A 327 -10.06 -0.29 -31.38
CA HIS A 327 -8.64 -0.07 -31.65
C HIS A 327 -8.20 1.37 -31.34
N THR A 328 -6.90 1.56 -31.10
CA THR A 328 -6.29 2.88 -30.81
C THR A 328 -5.38 3.40 -31.94
N PHE A 329 -5.65 2.99 -33.18
CA PHE A 329 -4.84 3.39 -34.33
C PHE A 329 -5.20 4.82 -34.76
N ASN A 330 -4.37 5.80 -34.38
CA ASN A 330 -4.62 7.23 -34.63
C ASN A 330 -4.76 7.61 -36.13
N ASP A 331 -4.26 6.77 -37.04
CA ASP A 331 -4.28 6.98 -38.49
C ASP A 331 -5.50 6.37 -39.18
N ARG A 332 -6.42 5.71 -38.43
CA ARG A 332 -7.52 4.94 -39.01
C ARG A 332 -8.85 5.26 -38.33
N GLY A 333 -9.92 5.30 -39.13
CA GLY A 333 -11.29 5.22 -38.64
C GLY A 333 -11.68 3.77 -38.36
N THR A 334 -12.98 3.49 -38.32
CA THR A 334 -13.55 2.16 -38.12
C THR A 334 -12.97 1.12 -39.09
N LEU A 335 -12.59 -0.05 -38.54
CA LEU A 335 -12.13 -1.23 -39.26
C LEU A 335 -13.22 -2.31 -39.27
N ASN A 336 -13.15 -3.24 -40.21
CA ASN A 336 -14.04 -4.39 -40.27
C ASN A 336 -13.22 -5.67 -40.48
N TYR A 337 -13.26 -6.57 -39.50
CA TYR A 337 -12.59 -7.87 -39.51
C TYR A 337 -13.56 -8.92 -38.97
N HIS A 338 -13.59 -10.09 -39.61
CA HIS A 338 -14.49 -11.20 -39.28
C HIS A 338 -15.99 -10.78 -39.22
N GLY A 339 -16.39 -9.77 -40.00
CA GLY A 339 -17.75 -9.23 -39.99
C GLY A 339 -18.11 -8.40 -38.75
N VAL A 340 -17.12 -8.06 -37.90
CA VAL A 340 -17.27 -7.21 -36.72
C VAL A 340 -16.76 -5.81 -37.01
N GLU A 341 -17.54 -4.80 -36.63
CA GLU A 341 -17.16 -3.40 -36.70
C GLU A 341 -16.26 -3.04 -35.49
N ILE A 342 -15.01 -2.67 -35.76
CA ILE A 342 -14.02 -2.30 -34.74
C ILE A 342 -13.78 -0.79 -34.83
N ARG A 343 -14.35 -0.03 -33.90
CA ARG A 343 -14.23 1.44 -33.89
C ARG A 343 -12.91 1.92 -33.29
N GLN A 344 -12.47 3.11 -33.72
CA GLN A 344 -11.36 3.82 -33.09
C GLN A 344 -11.83 4.45 -31.77
N ILE A 345 -10.99 4.40 -30.74
CA ILE A 345 -11.20 5.09 -29.47
C ILE A 345 -9.89 5.66 -28.94
N ASP A 346 -9.98 6.77 -28.22
CA ASP A 346 -8.87 7.32 -27.45
C ASP A 346 -8.54 6.43 -26.25
N ALA A 347 -7.26 6.19 -26.00
CA ALA A 347 -6.80 5.30 -24.93
C ALA A 347 -7.30 5.70 -23.53
N SER A 348 -7.53 7.00 -23.29
CA SER A 348 -8.05 7.53 -22.04
C SER A 348 -9.52 7.22 -21.75
N ARG A 349 -10.29 6.78 -22.75
CA ARG A 349 -11.73 6.47 -22.61
C ARG A 349 -12.00 4.99 -22.39
N ILE A 350 -10.97 4.15 -22.47
CA ILE A 350 -11.16 2.69 -22.47
C ILE A 350 -11.60 2.19 -21.09
N GLU A 351 -11.10 2.78 -20.01
CA GLU A 351 -11.51 2.41 -18.66
C GLU A 351 -12.99 2.69 -18.40
N ASP A 352 -13.45 3.89 -18.79
CA ASP A 352 -14.82 4.36 -18.57
C ASP A 352 -15.89 3.61 -19.40
N ASP A 353 -15.48 2.95 -20.49
CA ASP A 353 -16.38 2.28 -21.42
C ASP A 353 -16.45 0.77 -21.14
N HIS A 354 -17.31 0.41 -20.19
CA HIS A 354 -17.43 -0.95 -19.66
C HIS A 354 -17.90 -2.02 -20.66
N ASP A 355 -18.37 -1.64 -21.86
CA ASP A 355 -18.74 -2.58 -22.92
C ASP A 355 -17.51 -3.17 -23.63
N ILE A 356 -16.37 -2.46 -23.58
CA ILE A 356 -15.13 -2.90 -24.22
C ILE A 356 -14.58 -4.16 -23.53
N LYS A 357 -14.28 -5.17 -24.36
CA LYS A 357 -13.71 -6.46 -23.97
C LYS A 357 -12.34 -6.73 -24.60
N VAL A 358 -12.12 -6.23 -25.82
CA VAL A 358 -10.87 -6.44 -26.56
C VAL A 358 -10.37 -5.11 -27.12
N VAL A 359 -9.09 -4.82 -26.91
CA VAL A 359 -8.44 -3.59 -27.40
C VAL A 359 -7.26 -3.97 -28.29
N PHE A 360 -7.30 -3.54 -29.55
CA PHE A 360 -6.17 -3.66 -30.47
C PHE A 360 -5.33 -2.38 -30.50
N PHE A 361 -4.01 -2.51 -30.46
CA PHE A 361 -3.11 -1.37 -30.50
C PHE A 361 -1.76 -1.68 -31.17
N LYS A 362 -1.08 -0.64 -31.67
CA LYS A 362 0.29 -0.72 -32.20
C LYS A 362 1.29 -0.24 -31.15
N MET A 363 1.62 1.06 -31.18
CA MET A 363 2.55 1.72 -30.24
C MET A 363 1.89 2.83 -29.40
N ASN A 364 0.63 3.20 -29.68
CA ASN A 364 0.02 4.43 -29.16
C ASN A 364 -0.87 4.23 -27.93
N LEU A 365 -0.53 3.30 -27.03
CA LEU A 365 -1.16 3.24 -25.71
C LEU A 365 -0.52 4.23 -24.69
N SER A 366 0.38 5.11 -25.11
CA SER A 366 1.31 5.80 -24.21
C SER A 366 0.77 7.07 -23.53
N THR A 367 -0.18 7.77 -24.13
CA THR A 367 -0.77 9.01 -23.57
C THR A 367 -2.21 8.79 -23.12
N GLY A 368 -2.42 8.86 -21.80
CA GLY A 368 -3.76 8.78 -21.18
C GLY A 368 -4.28 7.37 -20.85
N TRP A 369 -3.59 6.29 -21.26
CA TRP A 369 -3.96 4.92 -20.89
C TRP A 369 -3.83 4.70 -19.38
N ASP A 370 -4.91 4.27 -18.73
CA ASP A 370 -4.94 3.84 -17.34
C ASP A 370 -6.13 2.91 -17.19
N CYS A 371 -5.91 1.60 -17.33
CA CYS A 371 -6.98 0.62 -17.37
C CYS A 371 -6.63 -0.54 -16.44
N PRO A 372 -6.94 -0.45 -15.13
CA PRO A 372 -6.70 -1.51 -14.16
C PRO A 372 -7.39 -2.83 -14.51
N ARG A 373 -8.53 -2.80 -15.23
CA ARG A 373 -9.25 -4.01 -15.68
C ARG A 373 -8.62 -4.68 -16.91
N ALA A 374 -7.48 -4.21 -17.41
CA ALA A 374 -6.69 -4.93 -18.39
C ALA A 374 -5.95 -6.10 -17.71
N GLU A 375 -6.56 -7.29 -17.74
CA GLU A 375 -6.08 -8.47 -17.00
C GLU A 375 -5.08 -9.32 -17.79
N THR A 376 -5.20 -9.32 -19.12
CA THR A 376 -4.40 -10.15 -20.02
C THR A 376 -3.89 -9.33 -21.20
N MET A 377 -2.59 -9.46 -21.49
CA MET A 377 -1.94 -8.81 -22.63
C MET A 377 -1.32 -9.86 -23.56
N MET A 378 -1.57 -9.74 -24.86
CA MET A 378 -0.91 -10.49 -25.93
C MET A 378 -0.08 -9.52 -26.78
N SER A 379 1.18 -9.83 -27.06
CA SER A 379 2.01 -8.99 -27.95
C SER A 379 2.61 -9.74 -29.12
N PHE A 380 2.19 -9.39 -30.33
CA PHE A 380 2.78 -9.88 -31.58
C PHE A 380 4.06 -9.12 -31.99
N ARG A 381 4.58 -8.19 -31.18
CA ARG A 381 5.83 -7.50 -31.54
C ARG A 381 7.06 -8.30 -31.13
N SER A 382 8.16 -8.07 -31.84
CA SER A 382 9.44 -8.75 -31.62
C SER A 382 10.13 -8.34 -30.31
N ALA A 383 11.08 -9.17 -29.86
CA ALA A 383 11.82 -9.00 -28.61
C ALA A 383 12.66 -7.70 -28.47
N GLN A 384 12.79 -6.89 -29.53
CA GLN A 384 13.54 -5.63 -29.48
C GLN A 384 12.79 -4.51 -28.74
N ASP A 385 11.48 -4.68 -28.48
CA ASP A 385 10.61 -3.65 -27.88
C ASP A 385 10.38 -3.82 -26.35
N TYR A 386 11.25 -4.54 -25.63
CA TYR A 386 11.05 -4.88 -24.21
C TYR A 386 10.86 -3.65 -23.28
N THR A 387 11.51 -2.53 -23.57
CA THR A 387 11.37 -1.30 -22.78
C THR A 387 9.96 -0.71 -22.90
N TYR A 388 9.34 -0.87 -24.07
CA TYR A 388 8.00 -0.38 -24.32
C TYR A 388 6.94 -1.24 -23.61
N ILE A 389 7.09 -2.57 -23.68
CA ILE A 389 6.24 -3.53 -22.95
C ILE A 389 6.26 -3.22 -21.44
N ALA A 390 7.45 -2.95 -20.88
CA ALA A 390 7.60 -2.64 -19.47
C ALA A 390 6.85 -1.37 -19.03
N GLN A 391 6.77 -0.35 -19.88
CA GLN A 391 6.04 0.90 -19.58
C GLN A 391 4.53 0.73 -19.64
N LEU A 392 4.03 -0.13 -20.54
CA LEU A 392 2.61 -0.43 -20.65
C LEU A 392 2.11 -1.24 -19.46
N LEU A 393 2.88 -2.25 -19.06
CA LEU A 393 2.54 -3.11 -17.93
C LEU A 393 2.40 -2.32 -16.63
N GLY A 394 3.22 -1.28 -16.42
CA GLY A 394 3.10 -0.39 -15.24
C GLY A 394 1.72 0.26 -15.03
N ARG A 395 0.91 0.37 -16.09
CA ARG A 395 -0.46 0.89 -16.04
C ARG A 395 -1.52 -0.22 -15.96
N MET A 396 -1.17 -1.47 -16.29
CA MET A 396 -2.03 -2.67 -16.16
C MET A 396 -1.91 -3.36 -14.80
N ILE A 397 -0.78 -3.19 -14.09
CA ILE A 397 -0.56 -3.84 -12.78
C ILE A 397 -1.35 -3.21 -11.64
N ARG A 398 -2.27 -2.28 -11.90
CA ARG A 398 -3.16 -1.74 -10.87
C ARG A 398 -4.30 -2.73 -10.62
N THR A 399 -4.79 -2.80 -9.40
CA THR A 399 -5.95 -3.64 -9.08
C THR A 399 -7.25 -2.92 -9.45
N PRO A 400 -8.20 -3.57 -10.15
CA PRO A 400 -9.48 -2.95 -10.53
C PRO A 400 -10.27 -2.35 -9.37
N LEU A 401 -10.27 -3.03 -8.21
CA LEU A 401 -10.95 -2.59 -7.00
C LEU A 401 -10.06 -1.77 -6.05
N ALA A 402 -8.87 -1.35 -6.51
CA ALA A 402 -7.86 -0.61 -5.73
C ALA A 402 -7.49 -1.27 -4.39
N ARG A 403 -7.53 -2.61 -4.34
CA ARG A 403 -7.19 -3.44 -3.18
C ARG A 403 -6.81 -4.84 -3.65
N ARG A 404 -6.13 -5.58 -2.77
CA ARG A 404 -5.81 -6.98 -2.97
C ARG A 404 -7.05 -7.85 -2.77
N ILE A 405 -7.17 -8.89 -3.57
CA ILE A 405 -8.20 -9.92 -3.44
C ILE A 405 -7.63 -11.07 -2.59
N MET A 406 -8.18 -11.32 -1.41
CA MET A 406 -7.62 -12.30 -0.48
C MET A 406 -8.07 -13.72 -0.81
N ASN A 407 -9.33 -13.89 -1.19
CA ASN A 407 -9.91 -15.21 -1.41
C ASN A 407 -9.49 -15.85 -2.75
N ASP A 408 -9.02 -15.07 -3.71
CA ASP A 408 -8.65 -15.55 -5.04
C ASP A 408 -7.34 -14.91 -5.53
N ALA A 409 -6.26 -15.68 -5.42
CA ALA A 409 -4.93 -15.28 -5.84
C ALA A 409 -4.84 -14.99 -7.35
N GLU A 410 -5.65 -15.66 -8.17
CA GLU A 410 -5.64 -15.46 -9.62
C GLU A 410 -5.96 -14.00 -9.97
N LEU A 411 -6.88 -13.37 -9.25
CA LEU A 411 -7.28 -11.98 -9.49
C LEU A 411 -6.21 -10.93 -9.14
N ASN A 412 -5.12 -11.33 -8.47
CA ASN A 412 -3.99 -10.47 -8.16
C ASN A 412 -2.85 -10.57 -9.17
N ASN A 413 -3.05 -11.27 -10.30
CA ASN A 413 -2.00 -11.52 -11.30
C ASN A 413 -2.35 -10.91 -12.66
N VAL A 414 -1.36 -10.34 -13.37
CA VAL A 414 -1.48 -9.97 -14.80
C VAL A 414 -0.76 -11.01 -15.65
N SER A 415 -1.37 -11.45 -16.74
CA SER A 415 -0.76 -12.40 -17.67
C SER A 415 -0.28 -11.71 -18.95
N LEU A 416 0.98 -11.93 -19.31
CA LEU A 416 1.62 -11.38 -20.51
C LEU A 416 2.03 -12.51 -21.45
N PHE A 417 1.51 -12.52 -22.67
CA PHE A 417 1.75 -13.54 -23.68
C PHE A 417 2.67 -12.99 -24.79
N LEU A 418 3.82 -13.65 -24.96
CA LEU A 418 4.95 -13.22 -25.80
C LEU A 418 5.36 -14.34 -26.78
N PRO A 419 4.65 -14.52 -27.91
CA PRO A 419 4.90 -15.59 -28.89
C PRO A 419 6.30 -15.56 -29.53
N TYR A 420 6.92 -14.38 -29.67
CA TYR A 420 8.22 -14.21 -30.34
C TYR A 420 9.40 -14.10 -29.38
N PHE A 421 9.23 -14.58 -28.15
CA PHE A 421 10.24 -14.53 -27.10
C PHE A 421 10.63 -15.94 -26.68
N ASN A 422 11.91 -16.09 -26.34
CA ASN A 422 12.51 -17.25 -25.71
C ASN A 422 13.02 -16.89 -24.31
N GLU A 423 13.52 -17.89 -23.59
CA GLU A 423 14.00 -17.77 -22.21
C GLU A 423 15.00 -16.62 -22.01
N ASN A 424 15.94 -16.41 -22.95
CA ASN A 424 16.94 -15.34 -22.84
C ASN A 424 16.30 -13.96 -22.99
N THR A 425 15.43 -13.79 -23.99
CA THR A 425 14.73 -12.52 -24.19
C THR A 425 13.74 -12.20 -23.07
N VAL A 426 13.11 -13.21 -22.46
CA VAL A 426 12.25 -13.04 -21.29
C VAL A 426 13.05 -12.57 -20.07
N LYS A 427 14.27 -13.08 -19.86
CA LYS A 427 15.16 -12.58 -18.78
C LYS A 427 15.47 -11.08 -18.95
N GLU A 428 15.68 -10.61 -20.18
CA GLU A 428 15.86 -9.17 -20.44
C GLU A 428 14.59 -8.35 -20.19
N VAL A 429 13.40 -8.89 -20.50
CA VAL A 429 12.11 -8.25 -20.15
C VAL A 429 11.95 -8.14 -18.63
N ILE A 430 12.21 -9.22 -17.90
CA ILE A 430 12.14 -9.25 -16.42
C ILE A 430 13.10 -8.21 -15.84
N LYS A 431 14.33 -8.15 -16.36
CA LYS A 431 15.33 -7.16 -15.93
C LYS A 431 14.85 -5.73 -16.20
N ALA A 432 14.34 -5.45 -17.40
CA ALA A 432 13.83 -4.12 -17.75
C ALA A 432 12.60 -3.71 -16.93
N LEU A 433 11.73 -4.65 -16.57
CA LEU A 433 10.59 -4.41 -15.68
C LEU A 433 11.01 -4.03 -14.26
N ARG A 434 12.06 -4.70 -13.75
CA ARG A 434 12.65 -4.39 -12.44
C ARG A 434 13.40 -3.06 -12.44
N GLU A 435 14.05 -2.70 -13.55
CA GLU A 435 14.82 -1.46 -13.67
C GLU A 435 13.96 -0.20 -13.94
N ASN A 436 12.80 -0.33 -14.58
CA ASN A 436 11.96 0.82 -14.97
C ASN A 436 11.02 1.33 -13.86
N ASP A 437 11.10 0.83 -12.62
CA ASP A 437 10.20 1.16 -11.48
C ASP A 437 8.69 1.05 -11.77
N SER A 438 8.31 0.55 -12.96
CA SER A 438 6.94 0.31 -13.37
C SER A 438 6.38 -0.97 -12.77
N ALA A 439 7.26 -1.92 -12.41
CA ALA A 439 6.93 -3.17 -11.72
C ALA A 439 7.82 -3.42 -10.49
N GLY A 440 8.52 -2.40 -9.96
CA GLY A 440 9.48 -2.57 -8.85
C GLY A 440 8.88 -3.16 -7.57
N SER A 441 7.55 -3.13 -7.44
CA SER A 441 6.75 -3.69 -6.36
C SER A 441 5.96 -4.94 -6.75
N THR A 442 6.05 -5.46 -7.97
CA THR A 442 5.27 -6.62 -8.43
C THR A 442 6.24 -7.73 -8.81
N GLU A 443 6.02 -8.95 -8.32
CA GLU A 443 6.87 -10.08 -8.64
C GLU A 443 6.74 -10.43 -10.13
N VAL A 444 7.86 -10.55 -10.85
CA VAL A 444 7.86 -10.89 -12.28
C VAL A 444 8.56 -12.21 -12.47
N GLY A 445 7.86 -13.14 -13.13
CA GLY A 445 8.32 -14.51 -13.36
C GLY A 445 7.57 -15.14 -14.53
N THR A 446 7.85 -16.42 -14.78
CA THR A 446 7.29 -17.14 -15.93
C THR A 446 6.16 -18.07 -15.49
N GLN A 447 5.36 -18.57 -16.44
CA GLN A 447 4.30 -19.55 -16.16
C GLN A 447 4.82 -20.89 -15.60
N ARG A 448 6.13 -21.15 -15.67
CA ARG A 448 6.76 -22.34 -15.08
C ARG A 448 7.10 -22.16 -13.60
N GLU A 449 7.40 -20.91 -13.22
CA GLU A 449 7.81 -20.54 -11.87
C GLU A 449 6.60 -20.16 -11.03
N PHE A 450 5.70 -19.33 -11.57
CA PHE A 450 4.53 -18.86 -10.84
C PHE A 450 3.30 -19.65 -11.26
N VAL A 451 2.72 -20.34 -10.29
CA VAL A 451 1.49 -21.12 -10.47
C VAL A 451 0.46 -20.68 -9.44
N THR A 452 -0.80 -20.68 -9.87
CA THR A 452 -1.95 -20.52 -8.99
C THR A 452 -2.46 -21.92 -8.65
N LEU A 453 -2.55 -22.24 -7.36
CA LEU A 453 -3.15 -23.49 -6.90
C LEU A 453 -4.56 -23.22 -6.40
N GLN A 454 -5.49 -24.10 -6.73
CA GLN A 454 -6.86 -24.06 -6.26
C GLN A 454 -7.07 -25.08 -5.14
N ARG A 455 -8.07 -24.86 -4.29
CA ARG A 455 -8.47 -25.87 -3.30
C ARG A 455 -8.73 -27.21 -3.98
N ASN A 456 -8.20 -28.27 -3.40
CA ASN A 456 -8.52 -29.62 -3.83
C ASN A 456 -9.94 -29.96 -3.34
N THR A 457 -10.86 -30.14 -4.29
CA THR A 457 -12.28 -30.42 -4.02
C THR A 457 -12.49 -31.75 -3.28
N GLU A 458 -11.51 -32.66 -3.28
CA GLU A 458 -11.55 -33.89 -2.48
C GLU A 458 -11.55 -33.61 -0.96
N TYR A 459 -11.12 -32.41 -0.54
CA TYR A 459 -10.95 -32.03 0.88
C TYR A 459 -11.87 -30.87 1.30
N GLU A 460 -13.01 -30.66 0.62
CA GLU A 460 -13.92 -29.55 0.92
C GLU A 460 -14.49 -29.59 2.36
N ASP A 461 -14.69 -30.80 2.90
CA ASP A 461 -15.11 -31.02 4.28
C ASP A 461 -14.01 -30.71 5.30
N VAL A 462 -12.74 -30.94 4.95
CA VAL A 462 -11.58 -30.50 5.74
C VAL A 462 -11.53 -28.97 5.79
N PHE A 463 -11.65 -28.28 4.64
CA PHE A 463 -11.73 -26.81 4.61
C PHE A 463 -12.90 -26.28 5.45
N SER A 464 -14.04 -26.95 5.43
CA SER A 464 -15.20 -26.61 6.24
C SER A 464 -14.96 -26.80 7.75
N ALA A 465 -14.16 -27.79 8.14
CA ALA A 465 -13.80 -28.05 9.53
C ALA A 465 -12.77 -27.05 10.09
N MET A 466 -12.01 -26.36 9.24
CA MET A 466 -11.05 -25.33 9.67
C MET A 466 -11.68 -24.08 10.29
N LYS A 467 -12.99 -23.88 10.16
CA LYS A 467 -13.70 -22.66 10.59
C LYS A 467 -13.48 -22.27 12.06
N ASP A 468 -13.14 -23.23 12.91
CA ASP A 468 -12.93 -23.05 14.35
C ASP A 468 -11.44 -22.88 14.72
N LEU A 469 -10.53 -23.04 13.75
CA LEU A 469 -9.10 -22.81 13.91
C LEU A 469 -8.78 -21.32 13.97
N ILE A 470 -7.63 -21.01 14.55
CA ILE A 470 -7.18 -19.64 14.77
C ILE A 470 -5.75 -19.43 14.31
N THR A 471 -5.45 -18.19 13.95
CA THR A 471 -4.11 -17.70 13.65
C THR A 471 -3.94 -16.29 14.24
N TYR A 472 -2.84 -15.64 13.94
CA TYR A 472 -2.50 -14.28 14.31
C TYR A 472 -2.06 -13.50 13.07
N ASN A 473 -2.06 -12.17 13.15
CA ASN A 473 -1.43 -11.32 12.14
C ASN A 473 -0.62 -10.26 12.88
N ILE A 474 0.70 -10.32 12.81
CA ILE A 474 1.61 -9.45 13.57
C ILE A 474 2.30 -8.51 12.60
N ASP A 475 1.88 -7.24 12.64
CA ASP A 475 2.67 -6.17 12.03
C ASP A 475 3.74 -5.74 13.05
N SER A 476 4.99 -6.13 12.80
CA SER A 476 6.12 -5.79 13.68
C SER A 476 6.64 -4.36 13.49
N VAL A 477 6.20 -3.67 12.43
CA VAL A 477 6.70 -2.35 12.04
C VAL A 477 5.71 -1.25 12.40
N ARG A 478 4.40 -1.48 12.22
CA ARG A 478 3.35 -0.46 12.36
C ARG A 478 2.43 -0.74 13.55
N LYS A 479 2.91 -0.43 14.75
CA LYS A 479 2.06 -0.41 15.95
C LYS A 479 1.39 0.94 16.12
N GLN A 480 0.10 0.93 16.45
CA GLN A 480 -0.66 2.14 16.74
C GLN A 480 -0.97 2.27 18.23
N PRO A 481 -1.13 3.50 18.76
CA PRO A 481 -1.54 3.71 20.14
C PRO A 481 -2.92 3.07 20.43
N PRO A 482 -3.10 2.39 21.58
CA PRO A 482 -4.36 1.71 21.91
C PRO A 482 -5.61 2.60 21.90
N LEU A 483 -5.47 3.88 22.32
CA LEU A 483 -6.56 4.86 22.24
C LEU A 483 -7.07 5.06 20.80
N LYS A 484 -6.13 5.21 19.86
CA LYS A 484 -6.44 5.36 18.44
C LYS A 484 -7.15 4.12 17.91
N LEU A 485 -6.61 2.93 18.20
CA LEU A 485 -7.20 1.65 17.77
C LEU A 485 -8.62 1.44 18.32
N ALA A 486 -8.85 1.73 19.60
CA ALA A 486 -10.17 1.61 20.21
C ALA A 486 -11.22 2.47 19.50
N VAL A 487 -10.90 3.75 19.25
CA VAL A 487 -11.82 4.66 18.56
C VAL A 487 -12.00 4.26 17.09
N GLN A 488 -10.94 3.89 16.38
CA GLN A 488 -11.04 3.44 14.98
C GLN A 488 -11.87 2.17 14.83
N LEU A 489 -11.69 1.18 15.72
CA LEU A 489 -12.53 -0.02 15.75
C LEU A 489 -13.98 0.33 16.02
N SER A 490 -14.26 1.19 17.00
CA SER A 490 -15.62 1.60 17.33
C SER A 490 -16.31 2.34 16.17
N ARG A 491 -15.57 3.16 15.43
CA ARG A 491 -16.03 3.83 14.21
C ARG A 491 -16.35 2.83 13.10
N ALA A 492 -15.43 1.90 12.84
CA ALA A 492 -15.65 0.84 11.84
C ALA A 492 -16.89 0.00 12.17
N LEU A 493 -17.05 -0.43 13.42
CA LEU A 493 -18.22 -1.20 13.88
C LEU A 493 -19.54 -0.43 13.71
N THR A 494 -19.50 0.89 13.92
CA THR A 494 -20.65 1.78 13.76
C THR A 494 -21.00 1.92 12.28
N MET A 495 -20.01 2.23 11.44
CA MET A 495 -20.19 2.41 9.98
C MET A 495 -20.69 1.13 9.30
N ASP A 496 -20.18 -0.03 9.71
CA ASP A 496 -20.54 -1.33 9.14
C ASP A 496 -21.86 -1.90 9.71
N GLY A 497 -22.54 -1.16 10.60
CA GLY A 497 -23.80 -1.59 11.22
C GLY A 497 -23.66 -2.79 12.16
N VAL A 498 -22.43 -3.15 12.56
CA VAL A 498 -22.16 -4.26 13.49
C VAL A 498 -22.63 -3.90 14.90
N ASP A 499 -22.39 -2.65 15.29
CA ASP A 499 -22.88 -2.02 16.53
C ASP A 499 -23.02 -0.50 16.34
N LEU A 500 -24.25 -0.02 16.20
CA LEU A 500 -24.58 1.39 15.93
C LEU A 500 -24.19 2.34 17.06
N ASN A 501 -23.97 1.85 18.27
CA ASN A 501 -23.60 2.67 19.43
C ASN A 501 -22.12 2.50 19.81
N ALA A 502 -21.32 1.76 19.04
CA ALA A 502 -19.95 1.46 19.41
C ALA A 502 -19.12 2.73 19.58
N LEU A 503 -19.17 3.65 18.62
CA LEU A 503 -18.38 4.89 18.68
C LEU A 503 -18.71 5.72 19.92
N ASP A 504 -19.99 6.00 20.12
CA ASP A 504 -20.45 6.79 21.26
C ASP A 504 -20.11 6.10 22.58
N ASN A 505 -20.36 4.79 22.70
CA ASN A 505 -20.03 4.04 23.92
C ASN A 505 -18.54 4.04 24.22
N THR A 506 -17.68 3.84 23.22
CA THR A 506 -16.23 3.84 23.37
C THR A 506 -15.72 5.22 23.78
N GLN A 507 -16.13 6.27 23.07
CA GLN A 507 -15.78 7.65 23.42
C GLN A 507 -16.29 8.02 24.82
N ASN A 508 -17.50 7.57 25.17
CA ASN A 508 -18.08 7.78 26.49
C ASN A 508 -17.24 7.13 27.59
N ALA A 509 -16.85 5.87 27.41
CA ALA A 509 -16.04 5.12 28.35
C ALA A 509 -14.67 5.77 28.56
N ILE A 510 -14.00 6.18 27.48
CA ILE A 510 -12.70 6.86 27.53
C ILE A 510 -12.80 8.20 28.27
N VAL A 511 -13.78 9.04 27.92
CA VAL A 511 -13.97 10.34 28.59
C VAL A 511 -14.36 10.18 30.05
N SER A 512 -15.19 9.19 30.39
CA SER A 512 -15.48 8.88 31.80
C SER A 512 -14.20 8.52 32.56
N LYS A 513 -13.30 7.75 31.95
CA LYS A 513 -12.00 7.44 32.57
C LYS A 513 -11.11 8.67 32.74
N MET A 514 -11.12 9.60 31.78
CA MET A 514 -10.45 10.90 31.92
C MET A 514 -11.01 11.70 33.10
N SER A 515 -12.35 11.75 33.23
CA SER A 515 -13.01 12.48 34.33
C SER A 515 -12.71 11.87 35.70
N GLU A 516 -12.65 10.55 35.81
CA GLU A 516 -12.22 9.87 37.05
C GLU A 516 -10.81 10.29 37.46
N GLU A 517 -9.86 10.27 36.52
CA GLU A 517 -8.47 10.65 36.81
C GLU A 517 -8.34 12.11 37.24
N ILE A 518 -9.09 13.02 36.60
CA ILE A 518 -9.12 14.43 37.01
C ILE A 518 -9.66 14.58 38.44
N GLN A 519 -10.70 13.82 38.79
CA GLN A 519 -11.25 13.84 40.15
C GLN A 519 -10.22 13.35 41.17
N ASP A 520 -9.50 12.27 40.86
CA ASP A 520 -8.45 11.72 41.72
C ASP A 520 -7.29 12.72 41.91
N LEU A 521 -6.84 13.38 40.83
CA LEU A 521 -5.80 14.42 40.88
C LEU A 521 -6.23 15.66 41.68
N LYS A 522 -7.51 16.04 41.59
CA LYS A 522 -8.07 17.14 42.41
C LYS A 522 -8.16 16.73 43.87
N ALA A 523 -8.56 15.49 44.16
CA ALA A 523 -8.63 14.96 45.52
C ALA A 523 -7.25 14.84 46.19
N SER A 524 -6.20 14.54 45.43
CA SER A 524 -4.81 14.52 45.95
C SER A 524 -4.18 15.90 46.10
N GLY A 525 -4.80 16.95 45.54
CA GLY A 525 -4.26 18.31 45.50
C GLY A 525 -3.11 18.49 44.50
N ASP A 526 -2.87 17.52 43.62
CA ASP A 526 -1.82 17.61 42.60
C ASP A 526 -2.30 18.29 41.31
N PHE A 527 -3.62 18.32 41.09
CA PHE A 527 -4.21 19.03 39.96
C PHE A 527 -3.83 20.52 39.97
N ASP A 528 -4.06 21.21 41.09
CA ASP A 528 -3.83 22.65 41.19
C ASP A 528 -2.37 23.01 40.96
N LYS A 529 -1.42 22.22 41.49
CA LYS A 529 0.02 22.39 41.25
C LYS A 529 0.38 22.29 39.76
N LYS A 530 -0.22 21.32 39.06
CA LYS A 530 0.03 21.10 37.63
C LYS A 530 -0.65 22.17 36.77
N ALA A 531 -1.85 22.59 37.13
CA ALA A 531 -2.58 23.67 36.48
C ALA A 531 -1.83 25.00 36.63
N GLU A 532 -1.34 25.33 37.83
CA GLU A 532 -0.54 26.53 38.09
C GLU A 532 0.76 26.55 37.27
N ALA A 533 1.42 25.41 37.07
CA ALA A 533 2.60 25.35 36.21
C ALA A 533 2.29 25.62 34.72
N ILE A 534 1.05 25.38 34.29
CA ILE A 534 0.57 25.67 32.93
C ILE A 534 0.15 27.14 32.82
N THR A 535 -0.52 27.70 33.84
CA THR A 535 -1.09 29.06 33.80
C THR A 535 -0.15 30.14 34.34
N GLY A 536 0.85 29.77 35.14
CA GLY A 536 1.77 30.66 35.83
C GLY A 536 3.21 30.46 35.37
N PHE A 537 3.63 31.19 34.34
CA PHE A 537 5.05 31.31 34.02
C PHE A 537 5.69 32.38 34.93
N SER A 538 6.74 31.99 35.67
CA SER A 538 7.71 32.95 36.21
C SER A 538 8.92 33.01 35.29
N MET A 539 9.43 34.22 35.07
CA MET A 539 10.38 34.55 34.01
C MET A 539 11.73 33.84 34.22
N GLY A 540 11.99 32.78 33.45
CA GLY A 540 13.29 32.12 33.31
C GLY A 540 13.75 32.20 31.85
N THR A 541 14.37 33.32 31.49
CA THR A 541 15.14 33.63 30.27
C THR A 541 14.94 32.71 29.04
N PHE A 542 14.18 33.17 28.05
CA PHE A 542 14.37 32.80 26.64
C PHE A 542 14.29 34.04 25.76
N THR A 543 15.29 34.17 24.89
CA THR A 543 15.48 35.23 23.89
C THR A 543 14.38 35.19 22.84
N PHE A 544 13.80 36.37 22.57
CA PHE A 544 12.73 36.61 21.59
C PHE A 544 13.19 36.42 20.14
N ASP A 545 12.31 35.85 19.33
CA ASP A 545 12.18 36.18 17.91
C ASP A 545 10.82 36.86 17.70
N TYR A 546 10.77 37.88 16.84
CA TYR A 546 9.73 38.92 16.86
C TYR A 546 8.46 38.49 16.10
N GLY A 547 7.32 38.43 16.79
CA GLY A 547 5.99 38.24 16.18
C GLY A 547 4.87 38.18 17.22
N ASP A 548 4.15 39.31 17.38
CA ASP A 548 2.87 39.56 18.06
C ASP A 548 2.54 38.91 19.43
N ASN A 549 2.56 39.78 20.47
CA ASN A 549 1.80 39.80 21.74
C ASN A 549 1.36 38.45 22.39
N ALA A 550 2.30 37.65 22.88
CA ALA A 550 2.01 36.38 23.55
C ALA A 550 1.73 36.43 25.07
N TYR A 551 1.73 37.59 25.72
CA TYR A 551 1.68 37.66 27.19
C TYR A 551 0.99 38.92 27.73
N THR A 552 0.15 38.77 28.76
CA THR A 552 -0.33 39.89 29.59
C THR A 552 0.42 39.89 30.92
N TYR A 553 1.03 41.03 31.24
CA TYR A 553 1.76 41.23 32.49
C TYR A 553 0.81 41.72 33.59
N ASP A 554 0.76 41.01 34.71
CA ASP A 554 0.04 41.45 35.91
C ASP A 554 1.02 42.17 36.85
N ASP A 555 0.90 43.49 36.91
CA ASP A 555 1.71 44.37 37.78
C ASP A 555 1.58 44.02 39.28
N ALA A 556 0.51 43.34 39.71
CA ALA A 556 0.27 43.03 41.12
C ALA A 556 0.95 41.74 41.61
N THR A 557 1.23 40.79 40.72
CA THR A 557 1.79 39.47 41.08
C THR A 557 3.18 39.22 40.48
N GLU A 558 3.70 40.14 39.65
CA GLU A 558 4.95 39.96 38.88
C GLU A 558 4.96 38.66 38.05
N GLN A 559 3.78 38.16 37.66
CA GLN A 559 3.62 36.94 36.87
C GLN A 559 3.08 37.25 35.47
N VAL A 560 3.51 36.43 34.53
CA VAL A 560 3.02 36.45 33.16
C VAL A 560 1.81 35.52 33.07
N GLN A 561 0.64 36.07 32.73
CA GLN A 561 -0.55 35.25 32.50
C GLN A 561 -0.57 34.73 31.06
N VAL A 562 -0.85 33.44 30.93
CA VAL A 562 -1.02 32.75 29.65
C VAL A 562 -2.30 33.25 28.99
N THR A 563 -2.23 33.56 27.70
CA THR A 563 -3.38 34.07 26.94
C THR A 563 -4.38 32.94 26.60
N ASP A 564 -5.64 33.27 26.35
CA ASP A 564 -6.64 32.31 25.85
C ASP A 564 -6.19 31.62 24.54
N PHE A 565 -5.36 32.29 23.74
CA PHE A 565 -4.78 31.76 22.52
C PHE A 565 -3.80 30.62 22.81
N ASP A 566 -2.94 30.77 23.80
CA ASP A 566 -1.97 29.74 24.19
C ASP A 566 -2.65 28.55 24.87
N ILE A 567 -3.68 28.79 25.70
CA ILE A 567 -4.50 27.71 26.28
C ILE A 567 -5.16 26.89 25.17
N GLN A 568 -5.74 27.56 24.16
CA GLN A 568 -6.32 26.88 23.00
C GLN A 568 -5.26 26.06 22.25
N ARG A 569 -4.08 26.65 21.97
CA ARG A 569 -2.97 25.94 21.30
C ARG A 569 -2.53 24.71 22.09
N HIS A 570 -2.37 24.81 23.40
CA HIS A 570 -1.99 23.67 24.25
C HIS A 570 -3.09 22.61 24.31
N PHE A 571 -4.36 23.01 24.31
CA PHE A 571 -5.49 22.10 24.24
C PHE A 571 -5.53 21.32 22.92
N ASP A 572 -5.23 21.98 21.80
CA ASP A 572 -5.15 21.32 20.49
C ASP A 572 -3.93 20.38 20.42
N GLN A 573 -2.80 20.76 21.03
CA GLN A 573 -1.65 19.87 21.22
C GLN A 573 -1.99 18.64 22.06
N ALA A 574 -2.69 18.82 23.18
CA ALA A 574 -3.18 17.73 24.02
C ALA A 574 -4.14 16.81 23.26
N GLY A 575 -5.00 17.38 22.40
CA GLY A 575 -5.89 16.65 21.51
C GLY A 575 -5.19 15.66 20.60
N LYS A 576 -4.04 16.02 20.02
CA LYS A 576 -3.24 15.10 19.20
C LYS A 576 -2.62 13.97 20.00
N MET A 577 -2.11 14.30 21.20
CA MET A 577 -1.48 13.32 22.06
C MET A 577 -2.48 12.23 22.49
N LEU A 578 -3.73 12.62 22.73
CA LEU A 578 -4.83 11.68 23.00
C LEU A 578 -5.35 11.01 21.72
N GLY A 579 -5.37 11.75 20.60
CA GLY A 579 -5.81 11.28 19.29
C GLY A 579 -7.33 11.29 19.11
N GLU A 580 -7.76 11.11 17.86
CA GLU A 580 -9.16 10.83 17.46
C GLU A 580 -10.22 11.82 18.01
N GLY A 581 -9.83 13.08 18.23
CA GLY A 581 -10.74 14.14 18.68
C GLY A 581 -11.22 14.02 20.12
N LEU A 582 -10.56 13.20 20.95
CA LEU A 582 -10.98 12.94 22.34
C LEU A 582 -11.03 14.20 23.22
N ASN A 583 -10.18 15.19 22.95
CA ASN A 583 -10.24 16.50 23.62
C ASN A 583 -11.56 17.23 23.30
N THR A 584 -12.01 17.22 22.05
CA THR A 584 -13.27 17.83 21.63
C THR A 584 -14.47 17.08 22.22
N VAL A 585 -14.42 15.75 22.27
CA VAL A 585 -15.48 14.95 22.93
C VAL A 585 -15.55 15.27 24.42
N TYR A 586 -14.40 15.33 25.11
CA TYR A 586 -14.33 15.71 26.52
C TYR A 586 -14.91 17.11 26.74
N TRP A 587 -14.55 18.05 25.87
CA TRP A 587 -15.04 19.42 25.90
C TRP A 587 -16.57 19.49 25.78
N VAL A 588 -17.13 18.87 24.74
CA VAL A 588 -18.58 18.89 24.49
C VAL A 588 -19.36 18.31 25.68
N LYS A 589 -18.85 17.24 26.29
CA LYS A 589 -19.46 16.62 27.47
C LYS A 589 -19.38 17.48 28.74
N ASN A 590 -18.37 18.33 28.84
CA ASN A 590 -18.14 19.20 29.98
C ASN A 590 -18.51 20.67 29.68
N ALA A 591 -19.32 20.92 28.63
CA ALA A 591 -19.68 22.27 28.19
C ALA A 591 -20.45 23.12 29.22
N GLN A 592 -20.86 22.54 30.35
CA GLN A 592 -21.46 23.24 31.50
C GLN A 592 -20.41 23.91 32.40
N LYS A 593 -19.12 23.58 32.26
CA LYS A 593 -18.01 24.20 32.98
C LYS A 593 -17.46 25.39 32.18
N GLU A 594 -16.67 26.24 32.83
CA GLU A 594 -15.95 27.32 32.15
C GLU A 594 -14.96 26.78 31.10
N LYS A 595 -14.82 27.51 29.99
CA LYS A 595 -14.00 27.11 28.83
C LYS A 595 -12.57 26.75 29.25
N ASN A 596 -11.89 27.67 29.94
CA ASN A 596 -10.47 27.49 30.27
C ASN A 596 -10.26 26.35 31.27
N ASP A 597 -11.21 26.12 32.19
CA ASP A 597 -11.13 25.01 33.15
C ASP A 597 -11.13 23.65 32.44
N VAL A 598 -12.01 23.48 31.46
CA VAL A 598 -12.09 22.23 30.67
C VAL A 598 -10.84 22.03 29.83
N GLN A 599 -10.30 23.11 29.27
CA GLN A 599 -9.06 23.08 28.49
C GLN A 599 -7.87 22.67 29.36
N ILE A 600 -7.70 23.31 30.52
CA ILE A 600 -6.63 23.02 31.48
C ILE A 600 -6.74 21.58 31.98
N GLU A 601 -7.96 21.09 32.27
CA GLU A 601 -8.20 19.69 32.64
C GLU A 601 -7.59 18.70 31.63
N VAL A 602 -7.85 18.91 30.34
CA VAL A 602 -7.32 18.06 29.27
C VAL A 602 -5.81 18.22 29.09
N ILE A 603 -5.27 19.45 29.21
CA ILE A 603 -3.83 19.71 29.12
C ILE A 603 -3.08 19.01 30.26
N VAL A 604 -3.55 19.13 31.49
CA VAL A 604 -2.96 18.48 32.68
C VAL A 604 -2.93 16.97 32.53
N LEU A 605 -4.04 16.36 32.08
CA LEU A 605 -4.09 14.93 31.80
C LEU A 605 -3.10 14.54 30.71
N ALA A 606 -3.13 15.26 29.60
CA ALA A 606 -2.25 14.97 28.48
C ALA A 606 -0.79 15.06 28.89
N GLN A 607 -0.36 15.92 29.80
CA GLN A 607 1.04 16.00 30.24
C GLN A 607 1.47 14.92 31.26
N SER A 608 0.53 14.12 31.78
CA SER A 608 0.79 13.11 32.81
C SER A 608 1.18 11.74 32.20
N THR A 609 2.46 11.35 32.31
CA THR A 609 2.96 10.05 31.79
C THR A 609 2.23 8.85 32.41
N ASP A 610 2.06 8.84 33.74
CA ASP A 610 1.39 7.74 34.45
C ASP A 610 -0.07 7.56 34.00
N PHE A 611 -0.76 8.67 33.75
CA PHE A 611 -2.12 8.64 33.23
C PHE A 611 -2.14 8.08 31.81
N ARG A 612 -1.22 8.51 30.94
CA ARG A 612 -1.12 8.00 29.56
C ARG A 612 -0.94 6.48 29.55
N GLU A 613 -0.12 5.93 30.44
CA GLU A 613 0.04 4.47 30.57
C GLU A 613 -1.27 3.79 31.02
N ARG A 614 -1.94 4.32 32.04
CA ARG A 614 -3.22 3.78 32.54
C ARG A 614 -4.33 3.83 31.50
N ILE A 615 -4.52 4.98 30.83
CA ILE A 615 -5.59 5.14 29.84
C ILE A 615 -5.29 4.33 28.57
N SER A 616 -4.01 4.18 28.20
CA SER A 616 -3.59 3.30 27.11
C SER A 616 -3.92 1.83 27.43
N ALA A 617 -3.60 1.35 28.64
CA ALA A 617 -3.95 0.00 29.07
C ALA A 617 -5.47 -0.23 29.13
N TYR A 618 -6.23 0.78 29.59
CA TYR A 618 -7.69 0.74 29.57
C TYR A 618 -8.25 0.66 28.14
N ALA A 619 -7.71 1.46 27.22
CA ALA A 619 -8.13 1.46 25.82
C ALA A 619 -7.77 0.16 25.10
N ASP A 620 -6.61 -0.44 25.38
CA ASP A 620 -6.21 -1.75 24.85
C ASP A 620 -7.20 -2.84 25.27
N LYS A 621 -7.56 -2.87 26.56
CA LYS A 621 -8.59 -3.78 27.06
C LYS A 621 -9.94 -3.54 26.38
N LEU A 622 -10.37 -2.28 26.27
CA LEU A 622 -11.63 -1.91 25.63
C LEU A 622 -11.66 -2.35 24.15
N PHE A 623 -10.55 -2.20 23.43
CA PHE A 623 -10.39 -2.65 22.05
C PHE A 623 -10.54 -4.17 21.93
N VAL A 624 -9.81 -4.94 22.75
CA VAL A 624 -9.86 -6.40 22.74
C VAL A 624 -11.26 -6.91 23.10
N ASP A 625 -11.85 -6.43 24.19
CA ASP A 625 -13.19 -6.84 24.65
C ASP A 625 -14.25 -6.56 23.57
N MET A 626 -14.17 -5.41 22.91
CA MET A 626 -15.08 -5.02 21.84
C MET A 626 -14.90 -5.89 20.59
N TYR A 627 -13.65 -6.16 20.16
CA TYR A 627 -13.40 -7.04 19.02
C TYR A 627 -13.92 -8.46 19.28
N GLU A 628 -13.58 -9.03 20.44
CA GLU A 628 -14.00 -10.38 20.84
C GLU A 628 -15.52 -10.53 20.88
N ALA A 629 -16.22 -9.53 21.43
CA ALA A 629 -17.68 -9.53 21.47
C ALA A 629 -18.35 -9.47 20.09
N LYS A 630 -17.66 -8.94 19.07
CA LYS A 630 -18.21 -8.70 17.73
C LYS A 630 -17.60 -9.57 16.63
N LYS A 631 -16.55 -10.35 16.91
CA LYS A 631 -15.78 -11.12 15.92
C LYS A 631 -16.63 -11.99 14.97
N ARG A 632 -17.72 -12.59 15.47
CA ARG A 632 -18.65 -13.39 14.64
C ARG A 632 -19.43 -12.57 13.61
N LYS A 633 -19.79 -11.33 13.96
CA LYS A 633 -20.44 -10.42 13.00
C LYS A 633 -19.41 -9.85 12.02
N ILE A 634 -18.22 -9.53 12.51
CA ILE A 634 -17.09 -9.08 11.66
C ILE A 634 -16.74 -10.16 10.62
N SER A 635 -16.70 -11.43 11.00
CA SER A 635 -16.42 -12.54 10.08
C SER A 635 -17.50 -12.78 9.02
N ALA A 636 -18.68 -12.18 9.17
CA ALA A 636 -19.77 -12.24 8.19
C ALA A 636 -19.77 -11.04 7.23
N LEU A 637 -18.92 -10.02 7.45
CA LEU A 637 -18.80 -8.89 6.55
C LEU A 637 -18.15 -9.30 5.21
N PRO A 638 -18.34 -8.51 4.14
CA PRO A 638 -17.58 -8.65 2.91
C PRO A 638 -16.07 -8.54 3.15
N GLU A 639 -15.28 -9.16 2.30
CA GLU A 639 -13.82 -9.26 2.36
C GLU A 639 -13.16 -7.89 2.52
N ASN A 640 -13.63 -6.90 1.77
CA ASN A 640 -13.10 -5.53 1.80
C ASN A 640 -13.18 -4.90 3.20
N ARG A 641 -14.25 -5.18 3.96
CA ARG A 641 -14.45 -4.70 5.31
C ARG A 641 -13.64 -5.54 6.29
N LYS A 642 -13.59 -6.86 6.14
CA LYS A 642 -12.73 -7.74 6.95
C LYS A 642 -11.27 -7.30 6.93
N GLN A 643 -10.75 -6.86 5.78
CA GLN A 643 -9.39 -6.32 5.66
C GLN A 643 -9.14 -5.08 6.54
N VAL A 644 -10.15 -4.22 6.75
CA VAL A 644 -10.05 -3.08 7.68
C VAL A 644 -9.85 -3.56 9.12
N TYR A 645 -10.68 -4.50 9.58
CA TYR A 645 -10.54 -5.07 10.93
C TYR A 645 -9.22 -5.82 11.09
N SER A 646 -8.77 -6.56 10.07
CA SER A 646 -7.48 -7.25 10.10
C SER A 646 -6.33 -6.26 10.32
N ARG A 647 -6.34 -5.11 9.63
CA ARG A 647 -5.33 -4.06 9.82
C ARG A 647 -5.36 -3.50 11.24
N LEU A 648 -6.54 -3.22 11.79
CA LEU A 648 -6.68 -2.74 13.17
C LEU A 648 -6.13 -3.76 14.18
N THR A 649 -6.45 -5.04 14.01
CA THR A 649 -5.92 -6.09 14.91
C THR A 649 -4.42 -6.28 14.79
N SER A 650 -3.85 -6.21 13.58
CA SER A 650 -2.40 -6.40 13.38
C SER A 650 -1.55 -5.25 13.91
N SER A 651 -2.12 -4.04 13.94
CA SER A 651 -1.50 -2.85 14.51
C SER A 651 -1.56 -2.79 16.04
N SER A 652 -2.25 -3.73 16.71
CA SER A 652 -2.21 -3.84 18.17
C SER A 652 -0.83 -4.28 18.67
N ALA A 653 -0.37 -3.72 19.79
CA ALA A 653 0.86 -4.14 20.45
C ALA A 653 0.78 -5.59 20.94
N ASN A 654 -0.42 -6.02 21.35
CA ASN A 654 -0.69 -7.38 21.81
C ASN A 654 -1.33 -8.20 20.67
N PRO A 655 -0.77 -9.37 20.30
CA PRO A 655 -1.34 -10.22 19.27
C PRO A 655 -2.75 -10.70 19.63
N ILE A 656 -3.69 -10.50 18.71
CA ILE A 656 -5.09 -10.92 18.83
C ILE A 656 -5.30 -12.14 17.94
N ALA A 657 -5.93 -13.17 18.52
CA ALA A 657 -6.27 -14.38 17.78
C ALA A 657 -7.43 -14.08 16.83
N ILE A 658 -7.28 -14.47 15.57
CA ILE A 658 -8.27 -14.31 14.52
C ILE A 658 -8.64 -15.68 13.92
N PRO A 659 -9.84 -15.86 13.34
CA PRO A 659 -10.16 -17.08 12.62
C PRO A 659 -9.16 -17.34 11.50
N TRP A 660 -8.65 -18.56 11.41
CA TRP A 660 -7.77 -18.94 10.30
C TRP A 660 -8.60 -19.44 9.13
N GLN A 661 -8.53 -18.71 8.00
CA GLN A 661 -9.27 -19.04 6.79
C GLN A 661 -8.31 -19.12 5.62
N LEU A 662 -8.31 -20.28 4.98
CA LEU A 662 -7.59 -20.52 3.75
C LEU A 662 -8.40 -19.98 2.56
N PRO A 663 -7.80 -19.36 1.55
CA PRO A 663 -8.51 -18.82 0.38
C PRO A 663 -8.96 -19.93 -0.60
N GLN A 664 -9.73 -19.58 -1.64
CA GLN A 664 -10.12 -20.50 -2.73
C GLN A 664 -8.94 -20.83 -3.66
N SER A 665 -8.02 -19.89 -3.82
CA SER A 665 -6.78 -20.11 -4.55
C SER A 665 -5.60 -19.42 -3.86
N ILE A 666 -4.40 -19.99 -4.03
CA ILE A 666 -3.15 -19.47 -3.49
C ILE A 666 -2.11 -19.30 -4.59
N ASP A 667 -1.32 -18.24 -4.43
CA ASP A 667 -0.11 -18.03 -5.18
C ASP A 667 1.00 -18.95 -4.69
N PHE A 668 1.62 -19.69 -5.61
CA PHE A 668 2.71 -20.60 -5.31
C PHE A 668 3.87 -20.41 -6.30
N SER A 669 5.08 -20.73 -5.83
CA SER A 669 6.30 -20.66 -6.65
C SER A 669 6.91 -22.06 -6.74
N LYS A 670 7.14 -22.50 -7.98
CA LYS A 670 7.71 -23.80 -8.31
C LYS A 670 9.16 -23.63 -8.78
N THR A 671 10.00 -24.57 -8.38
CA THR A 671 11.40 -24.70 -8.83
C THR A 671 11.55 -25.86 -9.81
N ASP A 672 12.63 -25.87 -10.58
CA ASP A 672 12.88 -26.91 -11.60
C ASP A 672 13.06 -28.32 -11.00
N ASP A 673 13.48 -28.42 -9.75
CA ASP A 673 13.65 -29.66 -8.98
C ASP A 673 12.37 -30.10 -8.24
N ALA A 674 11.24 -29.39 -8.45
CA ALA A 674 9.99 -29.72 -7.81
C ALA A 674 9.53 -31.14 -8.18
N VAL A 675 9.07 -31.87 -7.17
CA VAL A 675 8.53 -33.22 -7.31
C VAL A 675 7.07 -33.26 -6.90
N ARG A 676 6.34 -34.25 -7.41
CA ARG A 676 4.94 -34.47 -7.09
C ARG A 676 4.77 -34.99 -5.66
N TYR A 677 3.80 -34.42 -4.95
CA TYR A 677 3.27 -34.96 -3.71
C TYR A 677 1.77 -35.15 -3.81
N ASP A 678 1.28 -36.26 -3.28
CA ASP A 678 -0.16 -36.54 -3.20
C ASP A 678 -0.76 -35.96 -1.91
N ARG A 679 -2.09 -35.90 -1.87
CA ARG A 679 -2.91 -35.46 -0.72
C ARG A 679 -2.62 -34.05 -0.20
N HIS A 680 -2.12 -33.16 -1.05
CA HIS A 680 -2.01 -31.76 -0.68
C HIS A 680 -3.40 -31.08 -0.74
N MET A 681 -3.66 -30.14 0.18
CA MET A 681 -4.92 -29.41 0.26
C MET A 681 -5.18 -28.50 -0.95
N TYR A 682 -4.13 -28.12 -1.68
CA TYR A 682 -4.21 -27.33 -2.91
C TYR A 682 -3.55 -28.04 -4.08
N ILE A 683 -4.10 -27.88 -5.28
CA ILE A 683 -3.66 -28.53 -6.52
C ILE A 683 -3.65 -27.52 -7.67
N GLY A 684 -2.82 -27.75 -8.68
CA GLY A 684 -2.87 -27.01 -9.94
C GLY A 684 -4.10 -27.38 -10.76
N HIS A 685 -4.31 -26.66 -11.87
CA HIS A 685 -5.40 -26.95 -12.81
C HIS A 685 -5.31 -28.35 -13.46
N ASP A 686 -4.13 -28.96 -13.44
CA ASP A 686 -3.87 -30.34 -13.89
C ASP A 686 -4.19 -31.39 -12.82
N GLY A 687 -4.62 -30.96 -11.63
CA GLY A 687 -4.93 -31.83 -10.50
C GLY A 687 -3.72 -32.29 -9.69
N VAL A 688 -2.54 -31.69 -9.91
CA VAL A 688 -1.28 -32.13 -9.26
C VAL A 688 -0.73 -31.01 -8.37
N PHE A 689 -0.11 -31.42 -7.26
CA PHE A 689 0.73 -30.53 -6.47
C PHE A 689 2.19 -30.93 -6.60
N GLU A 690 3.03 -29.96 -6.97
CA GLU A 690 4.48 -30.16 -7.13
C GLU A 690 5.24 -29.07 -6.41
N THR A 691 6.25 -29.46 -5.64
CA THR A 691 7.10 -28.51 -4.91
C THR A 691 8.47 -29.12 -4.63
N SER A 692 9.45 -28.28 -4.30
CA SER A 692 10.71 -28.72 -3.72
C SER A 692 10.66 -28.48 -2.20
N LEU A 693 10.85 -29.56 -1.46
CA LEU A 693 10.93 -29.57 0.00
C LEU A 693 12.38 -29.82 0.41
N ASN A 694 12.80 -29.19 1.51
CA ASN A 694 14.11 -29.51 2.07
C ASN A 694 14.11 -30.93 2.67
N ASN A 695 15.30 -31.49 2.92
CA ASN A 695 15.46 -32.87 3.41
C ASN A 695 14.77 -33.17 4.76
N TRP A 696 14.36 -32.15 5.52
CA TRP A 696 13.62 -32.31 6.77
C TRP A 696 12.12 -32.32 6.49
N GLU A 697 11.59 -31.29 5.81
CA GLU A 697 10.20 -31.21 5.37
C GLU A 697 9.80 -32.46 4.57
N ASP A 698 10.60 -32.85 3.58
CA ASP A 698 10.33 -34.03 2.74
C ASP A 698 10.23 -35.32 3.56
N GLY A 699 11.14 -35.50 4.52
CA GLY A 699 11.14 -36.70 5.33
C GLY A 699 9.97 -36.75 6.32
N VAL A 700 9.63 -35.61 6.94
CA VAL A 700 8.47 -35.51 7.85
C VAL A 700 7.19 -35.78 7.08
N ILE A 701 6.98 -35.17 5.91
CA ILE A 701 5.73 -35.39 5.18
C ILE A 701 5.60 -36.81 4.63
N ARG A 702 6.70 -37.44 4.21
CA ARG A 702 6.69 -38.85 3.80
C ARG A 702 6.30 -39.77 4.95
N GLU A 703 6.87 -39.57 6.14
CA GLU A 703 6.51 -40.32 7.35
C GLU A 703 5.02 -40.14 7.69
N GLU A 704 4.49 -38.92 7.64
CA GLU A 704 3.07 -38.67 7.88
C GLU A 704 2.14 -39.30 6.82
N LEU A 705 2.53 -39.26 5.54
CA LEU A 705 1.78 -39.91 4.46
C LEU A 705 1.74 -41.44 4.64
N GLU A 706 2.84 -42.05 5.08
CA GLU A 706 2.91 -43.47 5.44
C GLU A 706 2.06 -43.80 6.67
N ASN A 707 2.02 -42.89 7.65
CA ASN A 707 1.16 -42.97 8.84
C ASN A 707 -0.33 -42.71 8.54
N GLY A 708 -0.68 -42.41 7.29
CA GLY A 708 -2.06 -42.39 6.82
C GLY A 708 -2.81 -41.09 7.09
N ILE A 709 -2.12 -39.94 7.11
CA ILE A 709 -2.81 -38.63 7.12
C ILE A 709 -3.78 -38.50 5.94
N ILE A 710 -4.83 -37.71 6.14
CA ILE A 710 -5.90 -37.49 5.16
C ILE A 710 -5.43 -36.52 4.07
N CYS A 711 -4.90 -35.39 4.50
CA CYS A 711 -4.28 -34.40 3.64
C CYS A 711 -3.29 -33.53 4.42
N TRP A 712 -2.58 -32.67 3.72
CA TRP A 712 -1.64 -31.73 4.34
C TRP A 712 -1.56 -30.40 3.59
N LEU A 713 -1.12 -29.38 4.30
CA LEU A 713 -0.80 -28.06 3.77
C LEU A 713 0.66 -27.75 4.07
N ARG A 714 1.41 -27.37 3.03
CA ARG A 714 2.66 -26.62 3.23
C ARG A 714 2.32 -25.18 3.58
N ASN A 715 2.62 -24.78 4.80
CA ASN A 715 2.37 -23.42 5.26
C ASN A 715 3.54 -22.52 4.85
N VAL A 716 3.31 -21.64 3.88
CA VAL A 716 4.39 -20.84 3.29
C VAL A 716 4.58 -19.55 4.07
N ASP A 717 5.80 -19.33 4.57
CA ASP A 717 6.20 -18.14 5.34
C ASP A 717 5.69 -16.83 4.74
N ARG A 718 5.15 -15.97 5.63
CA ARG A 718 4.74 -14.58 5.33
C ARG A 718 3.65 -14.43 4.27
N LYS A 719 3.03 -15.52 3.80
CA LYS A 719 1.79 -15.42 3.03
C LYS A 719 0.66 -14.99 3.96
N LYS A 720 -0.25 -14.14 3.49
CA LYS A 720 -1.35 -13.60 4.31
C LYS A 720 -2.37 -14.66 4.77
N TRP A 721 -2.39 -15.82 4.12
CA TRP A 721 -3.19 -16.98 4.48
C TRP A 721 -2.46 -17.95 5.41
N ALA A 722 -1.17 -17.75 5.67
CA ALA A 722 -0.35 -18.67 6.44
C ALA A 722 -0.83 -18.76 7.89
N LEU A 723 -0.65 -19.92 8.51
CA LEU A 723 -0.73 -20.03 9.96
C LEU A 723 0.47 -19.29 10.56
N GLU A 724 0.19 -18.13 11.13
CA GLU A 724 1.15 -17.32 11.86
C GLU A 724 0.93 -17.47 13.38
N ILE A 725 2.03 -17.61 14.11
CA ILE A 725 2.06 -17.76 15.57
C ILE A 725 2.99 -16.71 16.18
N PRO A 726 2.58 -16.01 17.26
CA PRO A 726 3.43 -15.05 17.95
C PRO A 726 4.51 -15.75 18.78
N TYR A 727 5.71 -15.20 18.74
CA TYR A 727 6.74 -15.45 19.74
C TYR A 727 7.38 -14.13 20.17
N LYS A 728 8.00 -14.08 21.36
CA LYS A 728 8.67 -12.87 21.86
C LYS A 728 10.18 -12.99 21.66
N ALA A 729 10.77 -12.00 21.00
CA ALA A 729 12.22 -11.80 20.95
C ALA A 729 12.54 -10.38 21.44
N ASP A 730 13.41 -10.26 22.44
CA ASP A 730 13.81 -8.98 23.03
C ASP A 730 12.61 -8.11 23.49
N GLY A 731 11.57 -8.76 24.04
CA GLY A 731 10.35 -8.10 24.50
C GLY A 731 9.36 -7.69 23.40
N VAL A 732 9.70 -7.91 22.11
CA VAL A 732 8.87 -7.58 20.96
C VAL A 732 8.26 -8.85 20.37
N TYR A 733 6.97 -8.81 20.06
CA TYR A 733 6.31 -9.90 19.34
C TYR A 733 6.79 -9.97 17.88
N ARG A 734 7.13 -11.18 17.44
CA ARG A 734 7.51 -11.51 16.08
C ARG A 734 6.68 -12.70 15.58
N PRO A 735 6.44 -12.79 14.27
CA PRO A 735 5.74 -13.92 13.67
C PRO A 735 6.68 -15.10 13.45
N MET A 736 6.20 -16.31 13.74
CA MET A 736 6.76 -17.56 13.22
C MET A 736 5.66 -18.33 12.46
N TYR A 737 6.08 -19.15 11.50
CA TYR A 737 5.18 -19.86 10.59
C TYR A 737 5.58 -21.33 10.67
N PRO A 738 4.77 -22.20 11.28
CA PRO A 738 5.08 -23.62 11.30
C PRO A 738 5.03 -24.21 9.89
N ASP A 739 5.98 -25.04 9.48
CA ASP A 739 6.10 -25.44 8.05
C ASP A 739 4.95 -26.31 7.52
N ILE A 740 4.45 -27.26 8.33
CA ILE A 740 3.53 -28.31 7.86
C ILE A 740 2.29 -28.38 8.76
N ILE A 741 1.12 -28.43 8.13
CA ILE A 741 -0.16 -28.73 8.78
C ILE A 741 -0.64 -30.07 8.24
N ALA A 742 -0.72 -31.07 9.11
CA ALA A 742 -1.18 -32.41 8.77
C ALA A 742 -2.59 -32.65 9.30
N VAL A 743 -3.46 -33.25 8.49
CA VAL A 743 -4.85 -33.52 8.87
C VAL A 743 -5.03 -35.00 9.10
N ARG A 744 -5.49 -35.35 10.30
CA ARG A 744 -5.96 -36.70 10.66
C ARG A 744 -7.47 -36.65 10.92
N ALA A 745 -8.07 -37.81 11.12
CA ALA A 745 -9.41 -37.91 11.69
C ALA A 745 -9.42 -38.80 12.92
N ASP A 746 -10.31 -38.48 13.86
CA ASP A 746 -10.68 -39.33 14.98
C ASP A 746 -12.21 -39.44 15.11
N GLU A 747 -12.71 -39.98 16.22
CA GLU A 747 -14.16 -40.16 16.45
C GLU A 747 -14.94 -38.84 16.51
N ASN A 748 -14.28 -37.71 16.74
CA ASN A 748 -14.87 -36.38 16.87
C ASN A 748 -14.74 -35.51 15.62
N GLY A 749 -14.07 -36.01 14.56
CA GLY A 749 -13.94 -35.34 13.28
C GLY A 749 -12.49 -35.14 12.85
N TYR A 750 -12.23 -34.05 12.12
CA TYR A 750 -10.89 -33.71 11.64
C TYR A 750 -10.03 -33.10 12.75
N VAL A 751 -8.78 -33.56 12.84
CA VAL A 751 -7.77 -33.09 13.78
C VAL A 751 -6.61 -32.49 13.00
N PHE A 752 -6.27 -31.25 13.32
CA PHE A 752 -5.23 -30.47 12.63
C PHE A 752 -3.97 -30.43 13.48
N ASP A 753 -2.93 -31.11 13.01
CA ASP A 753 -1.63 -31.15 13.67
C ASP A 753 -0.70 -30.09 13.08
N ILE A 754 0.05 -29.41 13.96
CA ILE A 754 1.09 -28.45 13.61
C ILE A 754 2.44 -29.17 13.75
N LEU A 755 3.16 -29.31 12.63
CA LEU A 755 4.45 -29.98 12.57
C LEU A 755 5.52 -28.97 12.14
N GLU A 756 6.48 -28.70 13.02
CA GLU A 756 7.56 -27.75 12.79
C GLU A 756 8.92 -28.45 12.78
N PRO A 757 9.45 -28.85 11.61
CA PRO A 757 10.84 -29.24 11.44
C PRO A 757 11.78 -28.13 11.92
N HIS A 758 12.52 -28.40 13.00
CA HIS A 758 13.25 -27.40 13.74
C HIS A 758 14.77 -27.62 13.68
N ASP A 759 15.47 -26.76 12.94
CA ASP A 759 16.95 -26.72 12.89
C ASP A 759 17.54 -26.18 14.20
N ASP A 760 18.24 -27.02 14.95
CA ASP A 760 18.78 -26.71 16.28
C ASP A 760 19.97 -25.73 16.27
N SER A 761 20.53 -25.42 15.09
CA SER A 761 21.66 -24.50 14.93
C SER A 761 21.29 -23.00 14.95
N ARG A 762 19.99 -22.66 14.87
CA ARG A 762 19.55 -21.25 14.79
C ARG A 762 19.46 -20.57 16.16
N LYS A 763 19.72 -19.26 16.17
CA LYS A 763 19.79 -18.45 17.41
C LYS A 763 18.42 -18.16 18.04
N ASP A 764 17.36 -18.20 17.25
CA ASP A 764 15.98 -17.86 17.64
C ASP A 764 15.15 -19.09 18.07
N ASN A 765 15.77 -20.26 18.23
CA ASN A 765 15.10 -21.52 18.57
C ASN A 765 14.35 -21.49 19.90
N CYS A 766 15.02 -21.14 20.98
CA CYS A 766 14.40 -21.06 22.30
C CYS A 766 13.17 -20.12 22.31
N PRO A 767 13.28 -18.84 21.85
CA PRO A 767 12.12 -17.96 21.74
C PRO A 767 10.94 -18.54 20.94
N LYS A 768 11.20 -19.21 19.82
CA LYS A 768 10.16 -19.84 18.99
C LYS A 768 9.51 -21.04 19.68
N ALA A 769 10.31 -21.91 20.32
CA ALA A 769 9.79 -23.03 21.08
C ALA A 769 8.89 -22.58 22.23
N VAL A 770 9.30 -21.53 22.96
CA VAL A 770 8.47 -20.89 23.99
C VAL A 770 7.18 -20.33 23.39
N GLY A 771 7.27 -19.60 22.27
CA GLY A 771 6.09 -19.08 21.56
C GLY A 771 5.10 -20.16 21.12
N LEU A 772 5.59 -21.29 20.60
CA LEU A 772 4.75 -22.42 20.21
C LEU A 772 4.09 -23.08 21.42
N ALA A 773 4.80 -23.17 22.54
CA ALA A 773 4.27 -23.68 23.80
C ALA A 773 3.22 -22.74 24.42
N GLU A 774 3.40 -21.43 24.32
CA GLU A 774 2.39 -20.43 24.71
C GLU A 774 1.15 -20.48 23.80
N PHE A 775 1.33 -20.71 22.51
CA PHE A 775 0.23 -20.94 21.58
C PHE A 775 -0.55 -22.19 21.94
N ALA A 776 0.15 -23.31 22.18
CA ALA A 776 -0.46 -24.56 22.62
C ALA A 776 -1.24 -24.38 23.93
N GLU A 777 -0.71 -23.63 24.91
CA GLU A 777 -1.43 -23.39 26.17
C GLU A 777 -2.78 -22.70 25.96
N LYS A 778 -2.85 -21.79 24.98
CA LYS A 778 -4.06 -21.02 24.68
C LYS A 778 -5.06 -21.76 23.79
N HIS A 779 -4.59 -22.67 22.93
CA HIS A 779 -5.38 -23.22 21.81
C HIS A 779 -5.25 -24.73 21.59
N TRP A 780 -4.77 -25.48 22.59
CA TRP A 780 -4.67 -26.95 22.51
C TRP A 780 -6.02 -27.64 22.28
N ASP A 781 -7.15 -26.97 22.53
CA ASP A 781 -8.50 -27.48 22.29
C ASP A 781 -8.90 -27.43 20.80
N LYS A 782 -8.16 -26.68 19.98
CA LYS A 782 -8.45 -26.47 18.54
C LYS A 782 -7.51 -27.23 17.62
N PHE A 783 -6.29 -27.49 18.08
CA PHE A 783 -5.26 -28.20 17.33
C PHE A 783 -4.96 -29.53 18.00
N GLY A 784 -4.51 -30.51 17.21
CA GLY A 784 -4.08 -31.80 17.72
C GLY A 784 -2.65 -31.76 18.26
N ARG A 785 -1.77 -32.52 17.62
CA ARG A 785 -0.33 -32.53 17.93
C ARG A 785 0.25 -31.16 17.57
N ILE A 786 1.07 -30.60 18.46
CA ILE A 786 1.85 -29.38 18.18
C ILE A 786 3.31 -29.75 18.43
N GLN A 787 4.04 -30.09 17.38
CA GLN A 787 5.33 -30.76 17.48
C GLN A 787 6.47 -29.92 16.95
N LEU A 788 7.53 -29.80 17.75
CA LEU A 788 8.85 -29.43 17.27
C LEU A 788 9.61 -30.71 16.89
N ILE A 789 10.18 -30.76 15.69
CA ILE A 789 10.74 -32.00 15.14
C ILE A 789 12.22 -31.81 14.81
N ARG A 790 13.08 -32.63 15.41
CA ARG A 790 14.53 -32.64 15.11
C ARG A 790 14.92 -33.88 14.32
N LYS A 791 15.68 -33.68 13.25
CA LYS A 791 16.31 -34.77 12.50
C LYS A 791 17.65 -35.11 13.16
N LYS A 792 17.81 -36.34 13.66
CA LYS A 792 19.09 -36.84 14.22
C LYS A 792 19.46 -38.17 13.55
N THR A 793 20.75 -38.40 13.35
CA THR A 793 21.24 -39.72 12.91
C THR A 793 21.22 -40.68 14.09
N GLY A 794 20.48 -41.78 13.96
CA GLY A 794 20.42 -42.86 14.92
C GLY A 794 21.68 -43.70 14.96
N VAL A 795 21.75 -44.60 15.95
CA VAL A 795 22.87 -45.54 16.12
C VAL A 795 22.96 -46.56 14.97
N ASP A 796 21.85 -46.77 14.25
CA ASP A 796 21.75 -47.58 13.04
C ASP A 796 22.29 -46.87 11.78
N GLY A 797 22.74 -45.62 11.92
CA GLY A 797 23.27 -44.79 10.83
C GLY A 797 22.19 -44.18 9.93
N LYS A 798 20.90 -44.34 10.26
CA LYS A 798 19.79 -43.72 9.52
C LYS A 798 19.37 -42.42 10.19
N ASN A 799 18.73 -41.54 9.44
CA ASN A 799 18.14 -40.33 10.02
C ASN A 799 16.75 -40.65 10.55
N HIS A 800 16.46 -40.20 11.77
CA HIS A 800 15.15 -40.30 12.40
C HIS A 800 14.63 -38.94 12.82
N PHE A 801 13.32 -38.82 12.93
CA PHE A 801 12.63 -37.63 13.40
C PHE A 801 12.22 -37.78 14.86
N TYR A 802 12.83 -36.97 15.71
CA TYR A 802 12.55 -36.88 17.14
C TYR A 802 11.58 -35.73 17.38
N ARG A 803 10.41 -36.05 17.95
CA ARG A 803 9.27 -35.16 18.07
C ARG A 803 9.06 -34.76 19.53
N LEU A 804 9.06 -33.46 19.78
CA LEU A 804 8.71 -32.87 21.07
C LEU A 804 7.30 -32.28 20.98
N ASP A 805 6.34 -32.93 21.64
CA ASP A 805 4.92 -32.61 21.52
C ASP A 805 4.45 -31.63 22.62
N LEU A 806 4.26 -30.38 22.24
CA LEU A 806 3.85 -29.27 23.10
C LEU A 806 2.34 -29.30 23.42
N SER A 807 1.56 -30.18 22.80
CA SER A 807 0.17 -30.43 23.24
C SER A 807 0.14 -31.10 24.63
N LYS A 808 1.20 -31.81 25.01
CA LYS A 808 1.33 -32.48 26.31
C LYS A 808 1.68 -31.48 27.40
N LEU A 809 0.86 -31.44 28.46
CA LEU A 809 0.97 -30.48 29.57
C LEU A 809 2.36 -30.44 30.22
N GLU A 810 2.96 -31.61 30.49
CA GLU A 810 4.28 -31.69 31.13
C GLU A 810 5.38 -31.07 30.26
N ILE A 811 5.43 -31.45 28.99
CA ILE A 811 6.40 -30.93 28.02
C ILE A 811 6.20 -29.42 27.82
N ARG A 812 4.95 -28.99 27.63
CA ARG A 812 4.61 -27.58 27.43
C ARG A 812 5.08 -26.70 28.59
N ASN A 813 4.87 -27.15 29.83
CA ASN A 813 5.29 -26.41 31.02
C ASN A 813 6.82 -26.33 31.14
N LYS A 814 7.54 -27.43 30.81
CA LYS A 814 9.02 -27.40 30.76
C LYS A 814 9.51 -26.40 29.72
N VAL A 815 8.97 -26.44 28.50
CA VAL A 815 9.40 -25.57 27.39
C VAL A 815 9.09 -24.10 27.67
N ARG A 816 7.94 -23.76 28.26
CA ARG A 816 7.62 -22.36 28.61
C ARG A 816 8.56 -21.75 29.66
N ALA A 817 9.24 -22.57 30.45
CA ALA A 817 10.12 -22.11 31.52
C ALA A 817 11.57 -21.91 31.08
N ILE A 818 11.95 -22.32 29.87
CA ILE A 818 13.33 -22.21 29.40
C ILE A 818 13.68 -20.78 28.98
N THR A 819 14.96 -20.47 29.02
CA THR A 819 15.51 -19.18 28.60
C THR A 819 16.69 -19.31 27.64
N SER A 820 17.12 -20.54 27.32
CA SER A 820 18.27 -20.80 26.46
C SER A 820 18.10 -22.04 25.56
N ASN A 821 18.83 -22.06 24.44
CA ASN A 821 18.84 -23.23 23.54
C ASN A 821 19.37 -24.49 24.24
N GLY A 822 20.35 -24.38 25.15
CA GLY A 822 20.89 -25.53 25.86
C GLY A 822 19.89 -26.20 26.81
N GLU A 823 18.89 -25.46 27.32
CA GLU A 823 17.78 -26.06 28.07
C GLU A 823 16.78 -26.75 27.15
N LEU A 824 16.48 -26.16 25.99
CA LEU A 824 15.66 -26.80 24.95
C LEU A 824 16.27 -28.13 24.49
N ASP A 825 17.59 -28.17 24.31
CA ASP A 825 18.32 -29.37 23.88
C ASP A 825 18.17 -30.51 24.89
N ARG A 826 18.27 -30.21 26.20
CA ARG A 826 18.05 -31.19 27.27
C ARG A 826 16.63 -31.75 27.26
N ILE A 827 15.63 -30.89 27.08
CA ILE A 827 14.23 -31.34 26.99
C ILE A 827 14.05 -32.26 25.77
N PHE A 828 14.67 -31.94 24.63
CA PHE A 828 14.65 -32.85 23.48
C PHE A 828 15.32 -34.20 23.79
N ASP A 829 16.45 -34.21 24.46
CA ASP A 829 17.15 -35.46 24.80
C ASP A 829 16.39 -36.32 25.82
N GLU A 830 15.63 -35.70 26.73
CA GLU A 830 14.87 -36.38 27.77
C GLU A 830 13.46 -36.82 27.33
N ASP A 831 12.74 -35.97 26.59
CA ASP A 831 11.28 -36.09 26.41
C ASP A 831 10.85 -36.31 24.94
N SER A 832 11.76 -36.22 23.96
CA SER A 832 11.37 -36.43 22.56
C SER A 832 11.11 -37.91 22.23
N VAL A 833 10.16 -38.15 21.33
CA VAL A 833 9.76 -39.49 20.91
C VAL A 833 9.89 -39.67 19.41
N ARG A 834 10.01 -40.93 18.97
CA ARG A 834 9.95 -41.34 17.56
C ARG A 834 8.59 -41.93 17.23
N GLU A 835 8.17 -41.82 15.97
CA GLU A 835 6.90 -42.39 15.47
C GLU A 835 7.12 -43.60 14.53
N ASP A 836 8.35 -43.88 14.11
CA ASP A 836 8.73 -44.97 13.18
C ASP A 836 9.13 -46.30 13.84
#